data_AF-A0A397EP94-F1
#
_entry.id   AF-A0A397EP94-F1
#
_cell.length_a   1.000
_cell.length_b   1.000
_cell.length_c   1.000
_cell.angle_alpha   90.00
_cell.angle_beta   90.00
_cell.angle_gamma   90.00
#
_symmetry.space_group_name_H-M   'P 1'
#
loop_
_entity.id
_entity.type
_entity.pdbx_description
1 polymer ?
#
loop_
_entity_poly.entity_id
_entity_poly.type
_entity_poly.pdbx_seq_one_letter_code
_entity_poly.pdbx_strand_id
1 'polypeptide(L)'
;MFRLRKSAAPLITFRQRLLSTGPIDRRGAAKFEKRAVLELADGSKYHGISFGADTSMAGEVVFTTAMVGYPESLTDPSFQGQILNMTFPMIGNYGVPCTKTLDEYGLPKFLESNRIHAAGMIVQDYSSHYSHWNAKSSLSEWLVQEGIPAIAGIDTRAITKKIRAKGAIAGRIVVEGNETPAFADPNLRNLVAEVSTKTVKTYGKGNPLKILAVDCGIKYNIIRELVKRGAEVKVVPWDHDIASEASWYDGLFISNGPGDPSTLTQTVEQLKKVIHSDVVKPIFGICLGNQLLGRAAGAGTYKLPFGNRGQNQPVNNLKTGQSYITSQNHGYALEGHDLPTEWEELFVNGNDGTNEGIIHKTKPFFTAQFHPEHAGGPTDTAFLFDTFLDAVRAKETGPITSLVQRPVVERPKFNKVLVLGSGGLSIGQAGEFDYSGSQAIKALKEENITTILINPNIASVQTNADKTAAQADNVYYLPVNAEFVEQVIRRERPDGILISMGGQTALNCGVELHHNYGVRVLGTPISVIEATEDRQIFNDKLNEIGEKIATSFTAESVAEALAAADKIGYPVMIRSAFALGGLGSGICDDKAHLTQMAKKAFAGSPQILVERSMKGWKEVEYEVVRDSADNCITVCNMENFDPLGIHTGDSIVIAPSQTLSNTEYHMLRETALKVVRHLGIVGECNIQYALNPHSQDYCIIEVNARLSRSSALASKATGYPLAFVAAKLGLGINLPELKNSVTKSTTACFEPSLDYCVAKVPRWDLSKFENVSTEIGSSMKSVGEVMAIGRTFEEVIQKALRMVEPANAGFEPKVEDPFTKEGLIKSLAVPTDKRIFHIARALNDGILTIDEVHDITKIDTWYLSRLQRISDCDANLTALGSLAK
;
A
#
# COMPACT_ATOMS: atom_id res chain seq x y z
N MET A 1 -50.27 -5.12 -34.73
CA MET A 1 -51.05 -4.42 -33.70
C MET A 1 -50.58 -4.94 -32.34
N PHE A 2 -49.73 -4.20 -31.62
CA PHE A 2 -49.59 -4.17 -30.15
C PHE A 2 -48.45 -3.18 -29.83
N ARG A 3 -48.85 -1.94 -29.53
CA ARG A 3 -47.99 -0.86 -29.05
C ARG A 3 -47.65 -1.15 -27.58
N LEU A 4 -46.37 -1.39 -27.27
CA LEU A 4 -45.89 -1.28 -25.89
C LEU A 4 -45.79 0.21 -25.53
N ARG A 5 -46.66 0.65 -24.62
CA ARG A 5 -46.65 1.99 -24.04
C ARG A 5 -45.36 2.18 -23.23
N LYS A 6 -44.66 3.29 -23.49
CA LYS A 6 -43.65 3.86 -22.61
C LYS A 6 -44.30 4.22 -21.26
N SER A 7 -43.89 3.54 -20.18
CA SER A 7 -43.84 4.17 -18.85
C SER A 7 -42.38 4.20 -18.42
N ALA A 8 -41.86 5.41 -18.24
CA ALA A 8 -40.56 5.64 -17.64
C ALA A 8 -40.74 5.57 -16.10
N ALA A 9 -40.48 4.40 -15.54
CA ALA A 9 -40.08 4.27 -14.14
C ALA A 9 -38.60 3.88 -14.14
N PRO A 10 -37.73 4.52 -13.36
CA PRO A 10 -36.33 4.11 -13.32
C PRO A 10 -36.27 2.71 -12.73
N LEU A 11 -35.63 1.80 -13.45
CA LEU A 11 -35.23 0.47 -12.97
C LEU A 11 -34.30 0.66 -11.76
N ILE A 12 -34.90 0.71 -10.58
CA ILE A 12 -34.19 0.66 -9.29
C ILE A 12 -33.61 -0.75 -9.19
N THR A 13 -32.29 -0.84 -9.08
CA THR A 13 -31.54 -2.08 -8.96
C THR A 13 -31.99 -2.90 -7.75
N PHE A 14 -32.14 -4.21 -7.97
CA PHE A 14 -32.45 -5.31 -7.05
C PHE A 14 -31.67 -5.33 -5.71
N ARG A 15 -30.63 -4.51 -5.57
CA ARG A 15 -29.67 -4.46 -4.44
C ARG A 15 -30.24 -3.98 -3.09
N GLN A 16 -31.43 -3.38 -3.04
CA GLN A 16 -31.81 -2.53 -1.90
C GLN A 16 -32.93 -3.05 -0.99
N ARG A 17 -33.60 -4.18 -1.26
CA ARG A 17 -34.94 -4.40 -0.66
C ARG A 17 -35.17 -5.54 0.31
N LEU A 18 -34.24 -6.47 0.56
CA LEU A 18 -34.59 -7.64 1.39
C LEU A 18 -33.44 -8.03 2.30
N LEU A 19 -33.68 -7.94 3.63
CA LEU A 19 -33.16 -8.77 4.73
C LEU A 19 -33.90 -8.38 6.03
N SER A 20 -34.40 -9.37 6.77
CA SER A 20 -34.91 -9.39 8.19
C SER A 20 -35.52 -8.14 8.83
N THR A 21 -36.65 -8.29 9.52
CA THR A 21 -37.50 -7.23 10.12
C THR A 21 -36.92 -6.49 11.34
N GLY A 22 -35.59 -6.39 11.48
CA GLY A 22 -34.91 -5.70 12.57
C GLY A 22 -33.84 -4.70 12.09
N PRO A 23 -33.43 -3.72 12.93
CA PRO A 23 -32.48 -2.66 12.59
C PRO A 23 -31.05 -3.15 12.32
N ILE A 24 -30.74 -4.41 12.67
CA ILE A 24 -29.43 -5.04 12.58
C ILE A 24 -29.55 -6.31 11.70
N ASP A 25 -28.52 -6.61 10.90
CA ASP A 25 -28.44 -7.83 10.09
C ASP A 25 -27.77 -9.03 10.81
N ARG A 26 -27.66 -10.19 10.14
CA ARG A 26 -27.06 -11.41 10.72
C ARG A 26 -25.57 -11.27 11.09
N ARG A 27 -24.91 -10.22 10.61
CA ARG A 27 -23.50 -9.89 10.90
C ARG A 27 -23.37 -8.95 12.10
N GLY A 28 -24.49 -8.62 12.76
CA GLY A 28 -24.53 -7.66 13.85
C GLY A 28 -24.39 -6.20 13.39
N ALA A 29 -24.50 -5.92 12.08
CA ALA A 29 -24.26 -4.59 11.53
C ALA A 29 -25.56 -3.81 11.30
N ALA A 30 -25.51 -2.49 11.49
CA ALA A 30 -26.63 -1.59 11.23
C ALA A 30 -27.03 -1.61 9.74
N LYS A 31 -28.33 -1.55 9.47
CA LYS A 31 -28.87 -1.41 8.12
C LYS A 31 -29.05 0.06 7.73
N PHE A 32 -28.63 0.38 6.53
CA PHE A 32 -28.83 1.71 5.94
C PHE A 32 -29.96 1.63 4.91
N GLU A 33 -31.06 2.31 5.19
CA GLU A 33 -32.25 2.31 4.32
C GLU A 33 -32.54 3.69 3.73
N LYS A 34 -31.97 4.75 4.32
CA LYS A 34 -32.25 6.12 3.94
C LYS A 34 -31.58 6.49 2.62
N ARG A 35 -32.35 7.00 1.67
CA ARG A 35 -31.84 7.37 0.35
C ARG A 35 -31.07 8.69 0.42
N ALA A 36 -30.04 8.79 -0.41
CA ALA A 36 -29.32 10.04 -0.62
C ALA A 36 -28.98 10.22 -2.11
N VAL A 37 -28.76 11.48 -2.51
CA VAL A 37 -28.36 11.82 -3.88
C VAL A 37 -27.16 12.77 -3.81
N LEU A 38 -26.09 12.45 -4.51
CA LEU A 38 -25.04 13.40 -4.84
C LEU A 38 -25.48 14.18 -6.08
N GLU A 39 -25.68 15.48 -5.93
CA GLU A 39 -25.95 16.39 -7.04
C GLU A 39 -24.72 17.26 -7.31
N LEU A 40 -24.34 17.38 -8.59
CA LEU A 40 -23.24 18.24 -9.02
C LEU A 40 -23.79 19.47 -9.74
N ALA A 41 -23.05 20.58 -9.71
CA ALA A 41 -23.44 21.85 -10.33
C ALA A 41 -23.62 21.75 -11.86
N ASP A 42 -23.04 20.72 -12.51
CA ASP A 42 -23.25 20.44 -13.94
C ASP A 42 -24.57 19.69 -14.25
N GLY A 43 -25.43 19.49 -13.24
CA GLY A 43 -26.70 18.80 -13.35
C GLY A 43 -26.65 17.28 -13.16
N SER A 44 -25.45 16.69 -12.99
CA SER A 44 -25.31 15.25 -12.76
C SER A 44 -25.86 14.84 -11.41
N LYS A 45 -26.50 13.67 -11.35
CA LYS A 45 -27.04 13.09 -10.12
C LYS A 45 -26.60 11.64 -9.97
N TYR A 46 -26.14 11.28 -8.77
CA TYR A 46 -25.76 9.92 -8.41
C TYR A 46 -26.58 9.48 -7.20
N HIS A 47 -27.41 8.46 -7.39
CA HIS A 47 -28.29 7.94 -6.34
C HIS A 47 -27.55 6.87 -5.51
N GLY A 48 -27.64 7.00 -4.20
CA GLY A 48 -27.00 6.09 -3.26
C GLY A 48 -27.82 5.95 -1.97
N ILE A 49 -27.17 5.40 -0.96
CA ILE A 49 -27.73 5.21 0.39
C ILE A 49 -26.91 6.02 1.38
N SER A 50 -27.58 6.74 2.28
CA SER A 50 -26.93 7.45 3.36
C SER A 50 -26.39 6.47 4.39
N PHE A 51 -25.14 6.65 4.79
CA PHE A 51 -24.56 5.96 5.94
C PHE A 51 -23.93 6.92 6.96
N GLY A 52 -24.03 8.23 6.72
CA GLY A 52 -23.58 9.27 7.66
C GLY A 52 -24.74 9.93 8.40
N ALA A 53 -24.51 11.15 8.89
CA ALA A 53 -25.50 11.94 9.59
C ALA A 53 -26.75 12.22 8.74
N ASP A 54 -27.88 12.37 9.43
CA ASP A 54 -29.15 12.69 8.81
C ASP A 54 -29.28 14.19 8.52
N THR A 55 -28.45 14.68 7.60
CA THR A 55 -28.40 16.09 7.17
C THR A 55 -27.94 16.18 5.72
N SER A 56 -28.15 17.33 5.08
CA SER A 56 -27.64 17.60 3.73
C SER A 56 -26.56 18.68 3.78
N MET A 57 -25.50 18.52 3.00
CA MET A 57 -24.41 19.50 2.93
C MET A 57 -23.96 19.75 1.49
N ALA A 58 -23.47 20.97 1.25
CA ALA A 58 -22.86 21.39 -0.01
C ALA A 58 -21.36 21.69 0.20
N GLY A 59 -20.58 21.52 -0.87
CA GLY A 59 -19.15 21.77 -0.85
C GLY A 59 -18.51 21.55 -2.22
N GLU A 60 -17.20 21.73 -2.30
CA GLU A 60 -16.42 21.38 -3.49
C GLU A 60 -16.14 19.87 -3.49
N VAL A 61 -16.58 19.16 -4.52
CA VAL A 61 -16.34 17.71 -4.65
C VAL A 61 -14.93 17.48 -5.19
N VAL A 62 -14.12 16.82 -4.38
CA VAL A 62 -12.73 16.45 -4.68
C VAL A 62 -12.58 14.94 -4.57
N PHE A 63 -11.46 14.40 -5.05
CA PHE A 63 -11.15 12.97 -4.84
C PHE A 63 -9.78 12.81 -4.21
N THR A 64 -9.57 11.67 -3.55
CA THR A 64 -8.25 11.22 -3.08
C THR A 64 -7.94 9.83 -3.60
N THR A 65 -6.69 9.61 -3.98
CA THR A 65 -6.16 8.29 -4.41
C THR A 65 -5.69 7.41 -3.24
N ALA A 66 -5.83 7.89 -2.01
CA ALA A 66 -5.51 7.12 -0.81
C ALA A 66 -6.35 5.83 -0.72
N MET A 67 -5.68 4.71 -0.43
CA MET A 67 -6.33 3.40 -0.20
C MET A 67 -6.58 3.14 1.29
N VAL A 68 -5.78 3.76 2.17
CA VAL A 68 -5.89 3.70 3.63
C VAL A 68 -5.89 5.12 4.22
N GLY A 69 -6.19 5.24 5.51
CA GLY A 69 -6.15 6.50 6.25
C GLY A 69 -7.38 7.39 6.08
N TYR A 70 -8.58 6.80 5.97
CA TYR A 70 -9.81 7.61 5.96
C TYR A 70 -10.08 8.39 7.26
N PRO A 71 -9.73 7.93 8.49
CA PRO A 71 -9.89 8.77 9.68
C PRO A 71 -8.98 10.00 9.67
N GLU A 72 -7.73 9.82 9.27
CA GLU A 72 -6.76 10.90 9.12
C GLU A 72 -7.18 11.87 8.01
N SER A 73 -7.62 11.36 6.86
CA SER A 73 -8.13 12.20 5.76
C SER A 73 -9.35 13.01 6.17
N LEU A 74 -10.30 12.43 6.91
CA LEU A 74 -11.49 13.17 7.37
C LEU A 74 -11.17 14.29 8.36
N THR A 75 -10.09 14.13 9.12
CA THR A 75 -9.64 15.12 10.12
C THR A 75 -8.52 16.04 9.63
N ASP A 76 -8.10 15.94 8.37
CA ASP A 76 -7.18 16.90 7.76
C ASP A 76 -7.90 18.25 7.52
N PRO A 77 -7.45 19.36 8.16
CA PRO A 77 -8.05 20.67 7.98
C PRO A 77 -8.05 21.19 6.54
N SER A 78 -7.15 20.69 5.68
CA SER A 78 -7.10 21.06 4.26
C SER A 78 -8.36 20.64 3.47
N PHE A 79 -9.19 19.72 4.00
CA PHE A 79 -10.49 19.35 3.41
C PHE A 79 -11.68 20.17 3.90
N GLN A 80 -11.46 21.25 4.67
CA GLN A 80 -12.54 22.11 5.17
C GLN A 80 -13.50 22.55 4.03
N GLY A 81 -14.78 22.17 4.13
CA GLY A 81 -15.80 22.54 3.15
C GLY A 81 -15.81 21.72 1.86
N GLN A 82 -14.99 20.66 1.78
CA GLN A 82 -14.92 19.76 0.61
C GLN A 82 -15.68 18.45 0.85
N ILE A 83 -16.26 17.89 -0.20
CA ILE A 83 -16.91 16.57 -0.19
C ILE A 83 -15.91 15.55 -0.78
N LEU A 84 -15.53 14.57 0.02
CA LEU A 84 -14.47 13.61 -0.28
C LEU A 84 -14.99 12.41 -1.08
N ASN A 85 -14.59 12.29 -2.35
CA ASN A 85 -14.76 11.08 -3.14
C ASN A 85 -13.56 10.12 -2.96
N MET A 86 -13.79 9.02 -2.25
CA MET A 86 -12.80 7.96 -2.08
C MET A 86 -12.68 7.13 -3.35
N THR A 87 -11.50 7.11 -3.97
CA THR A 87 -11.28 6.27 -5.16
C THR A 87 -11.26 4.78 -4.81
N PHE A 88 -10.61 4.41 -3.71
CA PHE A 88 -10.64 3.05 -3.19
C PHE A 88 -12.08 2.64 -2.84
N PRO A 89 -12.59 1.51 -3.36
CA PRO A 89 -14.03 1.28 -3.39
C PRO A 89 -14.62 0.77 -2.08
N MET A 90 -13.82 0.21 -1.17
CA MET A 90 -14.31 -0.39 0.08
C MET A 90 -13.80 0.42 1.27
N ILE A 91 -14.71 1.04 2.02
CA ILE A 91 -14.35 1.96 3.10
C ILE A 91 -15.09 1.60 4.38
N GLY A 92 -14.42 1.78 5.53
CA GLY A 92 -14.95 1.43 6.86
C GLY A 92 -14.43 0.08 7.39
N ASN A 93 -13.57 -0.61 6.64
CA ASN A 93 -13.13 -1.98 6.91
C ASN A 93 -12.48 -2.15 8.30
N TYR A 94 -11.71 -1.16 8.76
CA TYR A 94 -10.99 -1.20 10.03
C TYR A 94 -11.57 -0.23 11.08
N GLY A 95 -12.80 0.26 10.86
CA GLY A 95 -13.54 1.09 11.82
C GLY A 95 -12.86 2.45 12.08
N VAL A 96 -13.14 3.02 13.25
CA VAL A 96 -12.54 4.29 13.70
C VAL A 96 -11.90 4.05 15.07
N PRO A 97 -10.64 4.47 15.29
CA PRO A 97 -10.00 4.36 16.59
C PRO A 97 -10.65 5.28 17.63
N CYS A 98 -10.21 5.20 18.89
CA CYS A 98 -10.75 6.08 19.92
C CYS A 98 -10.47 7.56 19.61
N THR A 99 -11.52 8.34 19.32
CA THR A 99 -11.41 9.78 18.99
C THR A 99 -11.13 10.67 20.21
N LYS A 100 -11.24 10.11 21.43
CA LYS A 100 -11.06 10.82 22.70
C LYS A 100 -9.72 10.58 23.37
N THR A 101 -8.97 9.56 22.93
CA THR A 101 -7.65 9.26 23.51
C THR A 101 -6.70 10.37 23.16
N LEU A 102 -6.05 10.97 24.17
CA LEU A 102 -5.01 11.96 23.97
C LEU A 102 -3.63 11.29 24.05
N ASP A 103 -2.67 11.83 23.30
CA ASP A 103 -1.25 11.50 23.43
C ASP A 103 -0.61 12.29 24.59
N GLU A 104 0.68 12.06 24.82
CA GLU A 104 1.48 12.74 25.84
C GLU A 104 1.57 14.26 25.67
N TYR A 105 1.20 14.80 24.51
CA TYR A 105 1.16 16.24 24.23
C TYR A 105 -0.24 16.85 24.40
N GLY A 106 -1.24 16.05 24.81
CA GLY A 106 -2.61 16.48 24.97
C GLY A 106 -3.37 16.62 23.65
N LEU A 107 -2.86 16.03 22.56
CA LEU A 107 -3.50 16.03 21.25
C LEU A 107 -4.26 14.70 21.05
N PRO A 108 -5.42 14.68 20.35
CA PRO A 108 -6.07 13.46 19.91
C PRO A 108 -5.10 12.49 19.23
N LYS A 109 -4.84 11.34 19.84
CA LYS A 109 -3.74 10.43 19.48
C LYS A 109 -3.81 9.87 18.06
N PHE A 110 -5.03 9.62 17.57
CA PHE A 110 -5.26 8.92 16.29
C PHE A 110 -5.91 9.80 15.22
N LEU A 111 -5.99 11.12 15.46
CA LEU A 111 -6.62 12.08 14.56
C LEU A 111 -5.64 13.23 14.29
N GLU A 112 -5.87 13.90 13.17
CA GLU A 112 -5.02 14.99 12.69
C GLU A 112 -5.58 16.39 13.02
N SER A 113 -6.78 16.44 13.57
CA SER A 113 -7.35 17.63 14.20
C SER A 113 -8.36 17.23 15.30
N ASN A 114 -9.07 18.20 15.88
CA ASN A 114 -10.09 17.95 16.90
C ASN A 114 -11.48 17.56 16.35
N ARG A 115 -11.69 17.54 15.03
CA ARG A 115 -13.01 17.24 14.42
C ARG A 115 -12.88 16.76 12.98
N ILE A 116 -13.97 16.27 12.40
CA ILE A 116 -14.03 16.07 10.94
C ILE A 116 -14.13 17.44 10.24
N HIS A 117 -13.30 17.66 9.21
CA HIS A 117 -13.29 18.88 8.40
C HIS A 117 -13.98 18.73 7.05
N ALA A 118 -14.00 17.52 6.49
CA ALA A 118 -14.72 17.23 5.28
C ALA A 118 -16.23 17.50 5.46
N ALA A 119 -16.84 18.19 4.50
CA ALA A 119 -18.29 18.47 4.48
C ALA A 119 -19.14 17.23 4.16
N GLY A 120 -18.52 16.17 3.66
CA GLY A 120 -19.21 14.91 3.40
C GLY A 120 -18.31 13.88 2.75
N MET A 121 -18.79 12.65 2.67
CA MET A 121 -18.03 11.53 2.14
C MET A 121 -18.81 10.73 1.09
N ILE A 122 -18.12 10.34 0.04
CA ILE A 122 -18.62 9.55 -1.08
C ILE A 122 -17.79 8.27 -1.16
N VAL A 123 -18.48 7.13 -1.09
CA VAL A 123 -17.85 5.81 -1.22
C VAL A 123 -18.64 4.92 -2.17
N GLN A 124 -17.99 3.91 -2.75
CA GLN A 124 -18.70 2.93 -3.54
C GLN A 124 -19.37 1.88 -2.67
N ASP A 125 -18.61 1.26 -1.77
CA ASP A 125 -19.09 0.24 -0.85
C ASP A 125 -18.64 0.60 0.56
N TYR A 126 -19.61 0.65 1.48
CA TYR A 126 -19.38 0.87 2.89
C TYR A 126 -19.39 -0.47 3.64
N SER A 127 -18.35 -0.73 4.41
CA SER A 127 -18.24 -1.87 5.31
C SER A 127 -18.92 -1.54 6.64
N SER A 128 -20.13 -2.07 6.83
CA SER A 128 -20.90 -1.90 8.07
C SER A 128 -20.36 -2.72 9.24
N HIS A 129 -19.68 -3.84 8.95
CA HIS A 129 -18.89 -4.60 9.91
C HIS A 129 -17.41 -4.24 9.72
N TYR A 130 -16.74 -3.89 10.81
CA TYR A 130 -15.33 -3.53 10.83
C TYR A 130 -14.54 -4.52 11.68
N SER A 131 -13.27 -4.72 11.36
CA SER A 131 -12.35 -5.56 12.12
C SER A 131 -10.99 -4.90 12.24
N HIS A 132 -10.68 -4.44 13.45
CA HIS A 132 -9.38 -3.91 13.82
C HIS A 132 -9.30 -3.80 15.34
N TRP A 133 -8.19 -4.21 15.95
CA TRP A 133 -8.05 -4.29 17.41
C TRP A 133 -8.17 -2.94 18.11
N ASN A 134 -7.81 -1.84 17.43
CA ASN A 134 -7.93 -0.48 17.95
C ASN A 134 -9.27 0.22 17.61
N ALA A 135 -10.16 -0.41 16.84
CA ALA A 135 -11.44 0.22 16.50
C ALA A 135 -12.35 0.33 17.73
N LYS A 136 -13.02 1.48 17.88
CA LYS A 136 -13.97 1.77 18.98
C LYS A 136 -15.37 2.12 18.49
N SER A 137 -15.52 2.49 17.23
CA SER A 137 -16.80 2.68 16.57
C SER A 137 -16.68 2.32 15.10
N SER A 138 -17.83 2.15 14.45
CA SER A 138 -17.89 2.19 12.99
C SER A 138 -17.62 3.60 12.48
N LEU A 139 -17.30 3.71 11.19
CA LEU A 139 -17.18 4.99 10.51
C LEU A 139 -18.53 5.71 10.45
N SER A 140 -19.63 4.98 10.24
CA SER A 140 -20.98 5.54 10.24
C SER A 140 -21.34 6.21 11.57
N GLU A 141 -21.13 5.53 12.70
CA GLU A 141 -21.44 6.09 14.02
C GLU A 141 -20.67 7.38 14.29
N TRP A 142 -19.40 7.42 13.89
CA TRP A 142 -18.57 8.62 14.04
C TRP A 142 -19.05 9.78 13.15
N LEU A 143 -19.36 9.50 11.87
CA LEU A 143 -19.92 10.51 10.95
C LEU A 143 -21.26 11.06 11.45
N VAL A 144 -22.13 10.20 12.00
CA VAL A 144 -23.40 10.62 12.61
C VAL A 144 -23.16 11.52 13.82
N GLN A 145 -22.22 11.16 14.70
CA GLN A 145 -21.89 11.94 15.89
C GLN A 145 -21.34 13.34 15.55
N GLU A 146 -20.52 13.44 14.50
CA GLU A 146 -19.94 14.71 14.01
C GLU A 146 -20.87 15.47 13.06
N GLY A 147 -22.07 14.94 12.78
CA GLY A 147 -23.05 15.60 11.92
C GLY A 147 -22.66 15.61 10.43
N ILE A 148 -21.82 14.69 9.97
CA ILE A 148 -21.29 14.67 8.59
C ILE A 148 -22.08 13.69 7.70
N PRO A 149 -22.68 14.14 6.59
CA PRO A 149 -23.39 13.27 5.68
C PRO A 149 -22.43 12.43 4.84
N ALA A 150 -22.83 11.20 4.55
CA ALA A 150 -22.06 10.32 3.70
C ALA A 150 -22.94 9.39 2.87
N ILE A 151 -22.53 9.13 1.63
CA ILE A 151 -23.30 8.39 0.63
C ILE A 151 -22.49 7.22 0.08
N ALA A 152 -23.09 6.03 0.09
CA ALA A 152 -22.55 4.79 -0.45
C ALA A 152 -23.33 4.31 -1.68
N GLY A 153 -22.76 3.36 -2.43
CA GLY A 153 -23.41 2.74 -3.59
C GLY A 153 -23.24 3.51 -4.89
N ILE A 154 -22.30 4.45 -4.97
CA ILE A 154 -22.07 5.29 -6.15
C ILE A 154 -20.73 4.99 -6.82
N ASP A 155 -20.66 5.16 -8.14
CA ASP A 155 -19.44 4.91 -8.90
C ASP A 155 -18.42 6.04 -8.70
N THR A 156 -17.53 5.84 -7.73
CA THR A 156 -16.48 6.79 -7.37
C THR A 156 -15.43 6.99 -8.47
N ARG A 157 -15.25 6.01 -9.37
CA ARG A 157 -14.35 6.11 -10.54
C ARG A 157 -14.97 7.03 -11.60
N ALA A 158 -16.27 6.92 -11.85
CA ALA A 158 -16.97 7.82 -12.77
C ALA A 158 -16.91 9.27 -12.29
N ILE A 159 -17.10 9.51 -10.98
CA ILE A 159 -16.97 10.84 -10.37
C ILE A 159 -15.53 11.36 -10.50
N THR A 160 -14.53 10.54 -10.17
CA THR A 160 -13.10 10.89 -10.32
C THR A 160 -12.77 11.31 -11.74
N LYS A 161 -13.20 10.54 -12.75
CA LYS A 161 -12.98 10.88 -14.17
C LYS A 161 -13.65 12.20 -14.56
N LYS A 162 -14.83 12.49 -14.01
CA LYS A 162 -15.53 13.75 -14.24
C LYS A 162 -14.77 14.94 -13.64
N ILE A 163 -14.31 14.82 -12.41
CA ILE A 163 -13.48 15.84 -11.73
C ILE A 163 -12.18 16.06 -12.51
N ARG A 164 -11.50 14.99 -12.95
CA ARG A 164 -10.29 15.12 -13.78
C ARG A 164 -10.53 15.85 -15.11
N ALA A 165 -11.72 15.69 -15.71
CA ALA A 165 -12.04 16.29 -17.00
C ALA A 165 -12.54 17.75 -16.89
N LYS A 166 -13.22 18.11 -15.80
CA LYS A 166 -13.86 19.43 -15.63
C LYS A 166 -13.21 20.31 -14.56
N GLY A 167 -12.27 19.75 -13.81
CA GLY A 167 -11.81 20.29 -12.55
C GLY A 167 -12.73 19.97 -11.37
N ALA A 168 -12.31 20.37 -10.17
CA ALA A 168 -13.12 20.30 -8.96
C ALA A 168 -14.44 21.04 -9.16
N ILE A 169 -15.54 20.45 -8.68
CA ILE A 169 -16.91 20.88 -9.01
C ILE A 169 -17.72 21.07 -7.75
N ALA A 170 -18.50 22.15 -7.68
CA ALA A 170 -19.46 22.31 -6.60
C ALA A 170 -20.49 21.17 -6.62
N GLY A 171 -20.76 20.58 -5.45
CA GLY A 171 -21.70 19.49 -5.27
C GLY A 171 -22.41 19.55 -3.93
N ARG A 172 -23.41 18.71 -3.77
CA ARG A 172 -24.15 18.54 -2.52
C ARG A 172 -24.62 17.12 -2.33
N ILE A 173 -24.54 16.62 -1.09
CA ILE A 173 -25.19 15.38 -0.68
C ILE A 173 -26.55 15.76 -0.11
N VAL A 174 -27.62 15.27 -0.74
CA VAL A 174 -29.00 15.51 -0.33
C VAL A 174 -29.54 14.22 0.28
N VAL A 175 -29.75 14.20 1.59
CA VAL A 175 -30.34 13.07 2.30
C VAL A 175 -31.87 13.22 2.31
N GLU A 176 -32.60 12.15 1.98
CA GLU A 176 -34.06 12.16 1.84
C GLU A 176 -34.77 12.78 3.05
N GLY A 177 -35.68 13.73 2.82
CA GLY A 177 -36.40 14.39 3.91
C GLY A 177 -35.67 15.52 4.64
N ASN A 178 -34.42 15.83 4.27
CA ASN A 178 -33.71 17.02 4.76
C ASN A 178 -33.81 18.21 3.78
N GLU A 179 -33.57 19.41 4.31
CA GLU A 179 -33.46 20.62 3.48
C GLU A 179 -32.31 20.48 2.47
N THR A 180 -32.51 21.02 1.27
CA THR A 180 -31.50 20.97 0.21
C THR A 180 -30.67 22.26 0.21
N PRO A 181 -29.39 22.22 0.59
CA PRO A 181 -28.53 23.41 0.60
C PRO A 181 -28.28 23.93 -0.82
N ALA A 182 -28.06 25.23 -0.96
CA ALA A 182 -27.58 25.82 -2.20
C ALA A 182 -26.18 25.31 -2.55
N PHE A 183 -25.84 25.25 -3.85
CA PHE A 183 -24.45 25.05 -4.25
C PHE A 183 -23.60 26.22 -3.72
N ALA A 184 -22.44 25.91 -3.15
CA ALA A 184 -21.52 26.90 -2.63
C ALA A 184 -20.10 26.53 -3.06
N ASP A 185 -19.30 27.54 -3.43
CA ASP A 185 -17.85 27.39 -3.54
C ASP A 185 -17.23 27.75 -2.18
N PRO A 186 -16.69 26.78 -1.43
CA PRO A 186 -16.08 27.05 -0.13
C PRO A 186 -14.86 27.97 -0.26
N ASN A 187 -14.19 28.02 -1.41
CA ASN A 187 -12.98 28.81 -1.63
C ASN A 187 -13.23 30.33 -1.66
N LEU A 188 -14.50 30.78 -1.72
CA LEU A 188 -14.86 32.19 -1.60
C LEU A 188 -14.82 32.71 -0.16
N ARG A 189 -14.68 31.81 0.83
CA ARG A 189 -14.55 32.15 2.25
C ARG A 189 -13.10 32.03 2.68
N ASN A 190 -12.74 32.73 3.76
CA ASN A 190 -11.45 32.52 4.43
C ASN A 190 -11.50 31.23 5.26
N LEU A 191 -11.24 30.09 4.60
CA LEU A 191 -11.29 28.77 5.23
C LEU A 191 -10.23 28.61 6.32
N VAL A 192 -9.07 29.27 6.17
CA VAL A 192 -8.03 29.27 7.21
C VAL A 192 -8.54 29.88 8.51
N ALA A 193 -9.27 31.00 8.43
CA ALA A 193 -9.89 31.58 9.60
C ALA A 193 -10.92 30.65 10.27
N GLU A 194 -11.52 29.68 9.56
CA GLU A 194 -12.47 28.72 10.13
C GLU A 194 -11.81 27.57 10.88
N VAL A 195 -10.55 27.25 10.55
CA VAL A 195 -9.82 26.09 11.09
C VAL A 195 -8.68 26.46 12.03
N SER A 196 -8.07 27.64 11.85
CA SER A 196 -7.00 28.15 12.71
C SER A 196 -7.45 28.22 14.16
N THR A 197 -6.52 27.90 15.07
CA THR A 197 -6.66 28.16 16.49
C THR A 197 -7.05 29.62 16.74
N LYS A 198 -7.86 29.83 17.79
CA LYS A 198 -8.32 31.16 18.23
C LYS A 198 -7.45 31.75 19.32
N THR A 199 -6.66 30.90 19.97
CA THR A 199 -5.80 31.28 21.07
C THR A 199 -4.43 30.66 20.89
N VAL A 200 -3.42 31.35 21.42
CA VAL A 200 -2.05 30.83 21.44
C VAL A 200 -1.99 29.59 22.35
N LYS A 201 -1.36 28.53 21.85
CA LYS A 201 -1.12 27.30 22.62
C LYS A 201 0.35 26.92 22.54
N THR A 202 0.89 26.34 23.61
CA THR A 202 2.28 25.89 23.66
C THR A 202 2.35 24.40 23.94
N TYR A 203 3.12 23.68 23.13
CA TYR A 203 3.38 22.24 23.24
C TYR A 203 4.88 22.01 23.45
N GLY A 204 5.24 20.91 24.12
CA GLY A 204 6.65 20.62 24.42
C GLY A 204 7.31 21.63 25.36
N LYS A 205 6.56 22.21 26.29
CA LYS A 205 7.05 23.25 27.21
C LYS A 205 8.33 22.81 27.94
N GLY A 206 9.36 23.63 27.91
CA GLY A 206 10.68 23.36 28.49
C GLY A 206 11.69 22.80 27.49
N ASN A 207 11.27 22.43 26.29
CA ASN A 207 12.18 22.04 25.22
C ASN A 207 13.07 23.21 24.77
N PRO A 208 14.32 22.94 24.35
CA PRO A 208 15.32 23.98 24.12
C PRO A 208 15.11 24.80 22.84
N LEU A 209 14.49 24.24 21.80
CA LEU A 209 14.32 24.92 20.51
C LEU A 209 12.94 25.60 20.46
N LYS A 210 12.89 26.94 20.41
CA LYS A 210 11.60 27.64 20.40
C LYS A 210 11.11 27.83 18.97
N ILE A 211 9.98 27.21 18.64
CA ILE A 211 9.39 27.29 17.30
C ILE A 211 8.07 28.05 17.38
N LEU A 212 7.95 29.13 16.61
CA LEU A 212 6.67 29.78 16.39
C LEU A 212 5.99 29.11 15.20
N ALA A 213 4.86 28.46 15.41
CA ALA A 213 4.10 27.81 14.35
C ALA A 213 2.83 28.60 14.04
N VAL A 214 2.74 29.13 12.82
CA VAL A 214 1.55 29.83 12.32
C VAL A 214 0.53 28.77 11.88
N ASP A 215 -0.59 28.73 12.57
CA ASP A 215 -1.67 27.78 12.32
C ASP A 215 -2.56 28.28 11.18
N CYS A 216 -2.34 27.72 9.99
CA CYS A 216 -3.22 27.92 8.85
C CYS A 216 -4.24 26.77 8.66
N GLY A 217 -4.41 25.90 9.65
CA GLY A 217 -5.05 24.59 9.53
C GLY A 217 -4.07 23.45 9.82
N ILE A 218 -3.28 23.60 10.88
CA ILE A 218 -2.19 22.70 11.24
C ILE A 218 -2.70 21.29 11.54
N LYS A 219 -2.11 20.30 10.87
CA LYS A 219 -2.26 18.90 11.27
C LYS A 219 -1.50 18.60 12.55
N TYR A 220 -2.09 17.83 13.45
CA TYR A 220 -1.46 17.51 14.73
C TYR A 220 -0.14 16.76 14.59
N ASN A 221 0.05 15.94 13.56
CA ASN A 221 1.34 15.29 13.41
C ASN A 221 2.49 16.26 13.14
N ILE A 222 2.26 17.46 12.58
CA ILE A 222 3.29 18.52 12.50
C ILE A 222 3.80 18.88 13.89
N ILE A 223 2.89 19.07 14.85
CA ILE A 223 3.24 19.41 16.23
C ILE A 223 4.02 18.25 16.86
N ARG A 224 3.58 17.01 16.65
CA ARG A 224 4.29 15.81 17.15
C ARG A 224 5.70 15.71 16.58
N GLU A 225 5.87 15.89 15.28
CA GLU A 225 7.18 15.83 14.60
C GLU A 225 8.17 16.87 15.12
N LEU A 226 7.69 18.08 15.46
CA LEU A 226 8.51 19.15 16.04
C LEU A 226 8.84 18.87 17.51
N VAL A 227 7.84 18.56 18.33
CA VAL A 227 8.02 18.36 19.78
C VAL A 227 8.89 17.15 20.08
N LYS A 228 8.69 16.02 19.37
CA LYS A 228 9.50 14.81 19.56
C LYS A 228 10.98 14.99 19.23
N ARG A 229 11.32 16.02 18.45
CA ARG A 229 12.69 16.44 18.10
C ARG A 229 13.25 17.56 18.98
N GLY A 230 12.59 17.85 20.11
CA GLY A 230 13.07 18.79 21.11
C GLY A 230 12.68 20.25 20.86
N ALA A 231 11.56 20.50 20.17
CA ALA A 231 10.99 21.84 20.04
C ALA A 231 9.94 22.16 21.12
N GLU A 232 9.99 23.38 21.67
CA GLU A 232 8.86 24.02 22.33
C GLU A 232 8.10 24.81 21.25
N VAL A 233 6.89 24.35 20.94
CA VAL A 233 6.11 24.87 19.80
C VAL A 233 5.02 25.79 20.31
N LYS A 234 5.12 27.09 20.03
CA LYS A 234 4.05 28.07 20.23
C LYS A 234 3.22 28.17 18.95
N VAL A 235 2.05 27.54 18.97
CA VAL A 235 1.07 27.60 17.88
C VAL A 235 0.24 28.87 18.03
N VAL A 236 0.25 29.71 17.00
CA VAL A 236 -0.44 31.00 16.97
C VAL A 236 -1.48 31.07 15.85
N PRO A 237 -2.54 31.88 15.98
CA PRO A 237 -3.51 32.09 14.91
C PRO A 237 -2.88 32.54 13.58
N TRP A 238 -3.53 32.21 12.46
CA TRP A 238 -3.09 32.59 11.11
C TRP A 238 -2.81 34.09 10.91
N ASP A 239 -3.51 34.95 11.65
CA ASP A 239 -3.49 36.41 11.58
C ASP A 239 -2.61 37.07 12.66
N HIS A 240 -1.85 36.26 13.42
CA HIS A 240 -0.97 36.72 14.50
C HIS A 240 0.13 37.67 14.01
N ASP A 241 0.53 38.61 14.87
CA ASP A 241 1.63 39.53 14.57
C ASP A 241 2.99 38.84 14.77
N ILE A 242 3.43 38.09 13.74
CA ILE A 242 4.65 37.27 13.74
C ILE A 242 5.89 38.10 14.12
N ALA A 243 5.99 39.34 13.63
CA ALA A 243 7.13 40.21 13.88
C ALA A 243 7.29 40.58 15.36
N SER A 244 6.18 40.71 16.11
CA SER A 244 6.21 41.01 17.55
C SER A 244 6.87 39.90 18.40
N GLU A 245 6.87 38.67 17.89
CA GLU A 245 7.42 37.49 18.56
C GLU A 245 8.88 37.21 18.20
N ALA A 246 9.52 38.09 17.41
CA ALA A 246 10.88 37.89 16.91
C ALA A 246 11.92 37.69 18.02
N SER A 247 11.69 38.15 19.25
CA SER A 247 12.59 37.91 20.38
C SER A 247 12.40 36.55 21.06
N TRP A 248 11.25 35.89 20.83
CA TRP A 248 10.88 34.67 21.54
C TRP A 248 11.30 33.40 20.80
N TYR A 249 11.09 33.29 19.48
CA TYR A 249 11.35 32.05 18.73
C TYR A 249 12.76 31.99 18.14
N ASP A 250 13.28 30.79 17.93
CA ASP A 250 14.53 30.50 17.22
C ASP A 250 14.28 30.12 15.76
N GLY A 251 13.11 29.56 15.44
CA GLY A 251 12.67 29.25 14.07
C GLY A 251 11.17 29.51 13.86
N LEU A 252 10.81 29.81 12.61
CA LEU A 252 9.43 30.05 12.18
C LEU A 252 8.92 28.88 11.33
N PHE A 253 7.72 28.41 11.64
CA PHE A 253 7.05 27.35 10.91
C PHE A 253 5.69 27.82 10.39
N ILE A 254 5.35 27.50 9.14
CA ILE A 254 4.05 27.82 8.54
C ILE A 254 3.37 26.51 8.13
N SER A 255 2.20 26.23 8.72
CA SER A 255 1.54 24.95 8.53
C SER A 255 0.84 24.79 7.17
N ASN A 256 0.36 23.58 6.93
CA ASN A 256 -0.66 23.31 5.92
C ASN A 256 -1.96 24.07 6.20
N GLY A 257 -2.89 24.03 5.24
CA GLY A 257 -4.21 24.61 5.41
C GLY A 257 -5.13 24.47 4.18
N PRO A 258 -6.40 24.86 4.32
CA PRO A 258 -7.37 24.91 3.23
C PRO A 258 -7.40 26.26 2.50
N GLY A 259 -8.08 26.29 1.36
CA GLY A 259 -8.52 27.52 0.69
C GLY A 259 -7.50 28.17 -0.24
N ASP A 260 -7.88 29.35 -0.75
CA ASP A 260 -7.07 30.11 -1.70
C ASP A 260 -6.01 30.95 -0.97
N PRO A 261 -4.70 30.70 -1.19
CA PRO A 261 -3.63 31.50 -0.60
C PRO A 261 -3.73 32.99 -0.95
N SER A 262 -4.39 33.35 -2.07
CA SER A 262 -4.56 34.73 -2.53
C SER A 262 -5.24 35.63 -1.49
N THR A 263 -6.15 35.04 -0.70
CA THR A 263 -7.01 35.72 0.28
C THR A 263 -6.31 36.06 1.60
N LEU A 264 -5.14 35.46 1.88
CA LEU A 264 -4.43 35.57 3.15
C LEU A 264 -3.42 36.71 3.16
N THR A 265 -3.88 37.91 2.79
CA THR A 265 -3.02 39.10 2.66
C THR A 265 -2.33 39.49 3.95
N GLN A 266 -3.02 39.42 5.09
CA GLN A 266 -2.46 39.76 6.41
C GLN A 266 -1.26 38.87 6.77
N THR A 267 -1.38 37.55 6.60
CA THR A 267 -0.30 36.60 6.87
C THR A 267 0.88 36.83 5.92
N VAL A 268 0.61 37.04 4.62
CA VAL A 268 1.65 37.34 3.64
C VAL A 268 2.41 38.63 3.99
N GLU A 269 1.73 39.69 4.43
CA GLU A 269 2.39 40.93 4.87
C GLU A 269 3.26 40.73 6.12
N GLN A 270 2.84 39.87 7.05
CA GLN A 270 3.67 39.50 8.21
C GLN A 270 4.91 38.71 7.79
N LEU A 271 4.76 37.72 6.89
CA LEU A 271 5.88 36.95 6.35
C LEU A 271 6.86 37.82 5.56
N LYS A 272 6.37 38.80 4.79
CA LYS A 272 7.21 39.80 4.10
C LYS A 272 8.12 40.55 5.07
N LYS A 273 7.59 40.99 6.21
CA LYS A 273 8.41 41.65 7.26
C LYS A 273 9.50 40.72 7.78
N VAL A 274 9.19 39.43 7.98
CA VAL A 274 10.14 38.45 8.50
C VAL A 274 11.25 38.14 7.48
N ILE A 275 10.93 37.85 6.22
CA ILE A 275 11.95 37.47 5.23
C ILE A 275 12.90 38.63 4.86
N HIS A 276 12.46 39.88 5.02
CA HIS A 276 13.26 41.10 4.82
C HIS A 276 13.89 41.64 6.11
N SER A 277 13.70 40.96 7.24
CA SER A 277 14.35 41.32 8.51
C SER A 277 15.87 41.15 8.45
N ASP A 278 16.60 42.01 9.14
CA ASP A 278 18.04 41.87 9.38
C ASP A 278 18.35 40.67 10.30
N VAL A 279 17.40 40.28 11.15
CA VAL A 279 17.50 39.11 12.02
C VAL A 279 17.02 37.88 11.25
N VAL A 280 17.96 37.13 10.69
CA VAL A 280 17.68 35.90 9.94
C VAL A 280 17.50 34.71 10.89
N LYS A 281 16.41 33.98 10.71
CA LYS A 281 16.07 32.75 11.46
C LYS A 281 15.53 31.70 10.49
N PRO A 282 15.78 30.39 10.71
CA PRO A 282 15.24 29.35 9.85
C PRO A 282 13.72 29.43 9.67
N ILE A 283 13.24 29.24 8.44
CA ILE A 283 11.82 29.23 8.09
C ILE A 283 11.51 27.93 7.35
N PHE A 284 10.47 27.21 7.79
CA PHE A 284 9.95 26.04 7.10
C PHE A 284 8.44 26.15 6.87
N GLY A 285 8.01 26.07 5.61
CA GLY A 285 6.59 26.10 5.22
C GLY A 285 6.11 24.79 4.59
N ILE A 286 4.95 24.29 5.00
CA ILE A 286 4.33 23.07 4.48
C ILE A 286 3.01 23.38 3.75
N CYS A 287 2.80 22.82 2.56
CA CYS A 287 1.57 22.93 1.77
C CYS A 287 1.13 24.38 1.55
N LEU A 288 0.12 24.87 2.25
CA LEU A 288 -0.25 26.28 2.22
C LEU A 288 0.90 27.20 2.66
N GLY A 289 1.77 26.75 3.57
CA GLY A 289 3.01 27.42 3.94
C GLY A 289 4.00 27.60 2.78
N ASN A 290 4.06 26.67 1.81
CA ASN A 290 4.82 26.86 0.57
C ASN A 290 4.29 28.07 -0.21
N GLN A 291 2.98 28.09 -0.39
CA GLN A 291 2.29 29.11 -1.17
C GLN A 291 2.39 30.48 -0.50
N LEU A 292 2.19 30.57 0.82
CA LEU A 292 2.27 31.82 1.56
C LEU A 292 3.69 32.40 1.59
N LEU A 293 4.71 31.54 1.78
CA LEU A 293 6.10 32.01 1.75
C LEU A 293 6.52 32.43 0.34
N GLY A 294 6.11 31.68 -0.69
CA GLY A 294 6.33 32.06 -2.08
C GLY A 294 5.66 33.38 -2.45
N ARG A 295 4.41 33.61 -2.01
CA ARG A 295 3.73 34.91 -2.18
C ARG A 295 4.41 36.04 -1.43
N ALA A 296 4.94 35.77 -0.22
CA ALA A 296 5.72 36.76 0.51
C ALA A 296 7.02 37.12 -0.21
N ALA A 297 7.66 36.14 -0.86
CA ALA A 297 8.82 36.36 -1.72
C ALA A 297 8.48 37.14 -3.00
N GLY A 298 7.25 37.04 -3.50
CA GLY A 298 6.77 37.79 -4.67
C GLY A 298 6.22 36.94 -5.81
N ALA A 299 6.13 35.61 -5.63
CA ALA A 299 5.59 34.71 -6.64
C ALA A 299 4.05 34.68 -6.67
N GLY A 300 3.51 34.32 -7.83
CA GLY A 300 2.09 34.09 -8.04
C GLY A 300 1.61 32.73 -7.52
N THR A 301 0.29 32.57 -7.38
CA THR A 301 -0.38 31.30 -7.08
C THR A 301 -1.59 31.12 -7.97
N TYR A 302 -1.87 29.88 -8.36
CA TYR A 302 -3.00 29.55 -9.24
C TYR A 302 -3.76 28.31 -8.76
N LYS A 303 -5.04 28.20 -9.15
CA LYS A 303 -5.87 27.04 -8.85
C LYS A 303 -5.56 25.91 -9.83
N LEU A 304 -5.22 24.74 -9.31
CA LEU A 304 -5.09 23.52 -10.10
C LEU A 304 -6.47 23.03 -10.52
N PRO A 305 -6.63 22.44 -11.71
CA PRO A 305 -7.93 21.95 -12.17
C PRO A 305 -8.59 21.02 -11.15
N PHE A 306 -7.88 20.00 -10.68
CA PHE A 306 -8.39 19.02 -9.71
C PHE A 306 -7.44 18.77 -8.53
N GLY A 307 -6.36 19.55 -8.41
CA GLY A 307 -5.33 19.46 -7.37
C GLY A 307 -4.52 18.15 -7.35
N ASN A 308 -3.48 18.13 -6.51
CA ASN A 308 -2.74 16.91 -6.21
C ASN A 308 -3.22 16.36 -4.85
N ARG A 309 -3.87 15.19 -4.89
CA ARG A 309 -4.60 14.59 -3.76
C ARG A 309 -4.39 13.08 -3.69
N GLY A 310 -3.54 12.64 -2.77
CA GLY A 310 -3.17 11.24 -2.66
C GLY A 310 -2.01 10.96 -1.74
N GLN A 311 -1.64 9.68 -1.67
CA GLN A 311 -0.51 9.16 -0.88
C GLN A 311 0.63 8.63 -1.75
N ASN A 312 0.52 8.83 -3.07
CA ASN A 312 1.42 8.26 -4.07
C ASN A 312 1.98 9.32 -5.03
N GLN A 313 2.10 10.58 -4.60
CA GLN A 313 2.56 11.67 -5.44
C GLN A 313 4.10 11.71 -5.45
N PRO A 314 4.74 11.49 -6.61
CA PRO A 314 6.19 11.52 -6.69
C PRO A 314 6.70 12.96 -6.78
N VAL A 315 7.70 13.28 -5.98
CA VAL A 315 8.39 14.57 -6.02
C VAL A 315 9.88 14.36 -6.24
N ASN A 316 10.47 15.16 -7.11
CA ASN A 316 11.89 15.13 -7.41
C ASN A 316 12.58 16.29 -6.68
N ASN A 317 13.58 15.99 -5.86
CA ASN A 317 14.43 16.99 -5.23
C ASN A 317 15.50 17.45 -6.24
N LEU A 318 15.43 18.71 -6.66
CA LEU A 318 16.34 19.28 -7.66
C LEU A 318 17.75 19.51 -7.10
N LYS A 319 17.92 19.60 -5.77
CA LYS A 319 19.22 19.76 -5.11
C LYS A 319 19.93 18.44 -4.90
N THR A 320 19.21 17.40 -4.46
CA THR A 320 19.83 16.11 -4.15
C THR A 320 19.83 15.15 -5.33
N GLY A 321 18.92 15.34 -6.29
CA GLY A 321 18.66 14.41 -7.40
C GLY A 321 17.79 13.21 -7.02
N GLN A 322 17.33 13.09 -5.78
CA GLN A 322 16.49 12.00 -5.30
C GLN A 322 15.01 12.23 -5.57
N SER A 323 14.25 11.15 -5.63
CA SER A 323 12.80 11.16 -5.74
C SER A 323 12.15 10.53 -4.51
N TYR A 324 11.02 11.09 -4.10
CA TYR A 324 10.27 10.67 -2.91
C TYR A 324 8.80 10.47 -3.25
N ILE A 325 8.14 9.54 -2.56
CA ILE A 325 6.69 9.40 -2.62
C ILE A 325 6.09 10.18 -1.45
N THR A 326 5.08 11.00 -1.73
CA THR A 326 4.55 11.96 -0.77
C THR A 326 3.03 11.92 -0.67
N SER A 327 2.53 12.28 0.51
CA SER A 327 1.13 12.67 0.71
C SER A 327 0.92 14.13 0.34
N GLN A 328 -0.11 14.39 -0.44
CA GLN A 328 -0.49 15.73 -0.88
C GLN A 328 -2.00 15.91 -0.78
N ASN A 329 -2.39 17.12 -0.39
CA ASN A 329 -3.78 17.58 -0.39
C ASN A 329 -3.87 19.09 -0.62
N HIS A 330 -3.66 19.52 -1.87
CA HIS A 330 -3.80 20.94 -2.23
C HIS A 330 -4.52 21.14 -3.57
N GLY A 331 -5.30 22.23 -3.63
CA GLY A 331 -6.01 22.67 -4.84
C GLY A 331 -5.35 23.85 -5.54
N TYR A 332 -4.31 24.44 -4.95
CA TYR A 332 -3.57 25.58 -5.47
C TYR A 332 -2.09 25.23 -5.56
N ALA A 333 -1.35 25.89 -6.44
CA ALA A 333 0.09 25.74 -6.59
C ALA A 333 0.77 27.10 -6.75
N LEU A 334 2.08 27.11 -6.51
CA LEU A 334 2.93 28.29 -6.72
C LEU A 334 3.40 28.34 -8.17
N GLU A 335 3.50 29.54 -8.75
CA GLU A 335 4.13 29.74 -10.06
C GLU A 335 5.66 29.64 -9.91
N GLY A 336 6.19 28.42 -9.95
CA GLY A 336 7.61 28.12 -9.66
C GLY A 336 8.60 28.75 -10.64
N HIS A 337 8.19 29.08 -11.86
CA HIS A 337 9.04 29.72 -12.87
C HIS A 337 9.16 31.24 -12.69
N ASP A 338 8.26 31.85 -11.92
CA ASP A 338 8.21 33.29 -11.65
C ASP A 338 8.85 33.66 -10.30
N LEU A 339 9.69 32.78 -9.76
CA LEU A 339 10.40 33.03 -8.50
C LEU A 339 11.40 34.19 -8.65
N PRO A 340 11.51 35.09 -7.65
CA PRO A 340 12.59 36.07 -7.59
C PRO A 340 13.96 35.41 -7.62
N THR A 341 14.99 36.15 -8.05
CA THR A 341 16.35 35.63 -8.28
C THR A 341 17.02 35.00 -7.06
N GLU A 342 16.58 35.35 -5.87
CA GLU A 342 17.06 34.89 -4.56
C GLU A 342 16.48 33.53 -4.17
N TRP A 343 15.43 33.09 -4.87
CA TRP A 343 14.75 31.82 -4.67
C TRP A 343 14.96 30.89 -5.86
N GLU A 344 14.74 29.61 -5.62
CA GLU A 344 14.70 28.59 -6.65
C GLU A 344 13.79 27.44 -6.21
N GLU A 345 13.36 26.62 -7.17
CA GLU A 345 12.60 25.43 -6.89
C GLU A 345 13.47 24.38 -6.20
N LEU A 346 12.97 23.84 -5.08
CA LEU A 346 13.61 22.76 -4.35
C LEU A 346 13.06 21.40 -4.80
N PHE A 347 11.74 21.30 -4.91
CA PHE A 347 11.04 20.09 -5.33
C PHE A 347 10.12 20.39 -6.50
N VAL A 348 9.96 19.42 -7.40
CA VAL A 348 9.01 19.48 -8.51
C VAL A 348 8.25 18.14 -8.62
N ASN A 349 6.97 18.21 -8.97
CA ASN A 349 6.13 17.02 -9.12
C ASN A 349 6.60 16.20 -10.33
N GLY A 350 6.86 14.91 -10.12
CA GLY A 350 7.35 14.00 -11.15
C GLY A 350 6.31 13.66 -12.24
N ASN A 351 5.04 14.00 -12.05
CA ASN A 351 3.95 13.71 -13.00
C ASN A 351 3.55 14.92 -13.84
N ASP A 352 3.39 16.09 -13.24
CA ASP A 352 2.84 17.28 -13.90
C ASP A 352 3.78 18.49 -13.91
N GLY A 353 4.95 18.40 -13.28
CA GLY A 353 5.95 19.46 -13.28
C GLY A 353 5.59 20.67 -12.41
N THR A 354 4.54 20.59 -11.59
CA THR A 354 4.17 21.68 -10.68
C THR A 354 5.19 21.85 -9.55
N ASN A 355 5.27 23.07 -9.00
CA ASN A 355 6.16 23.38 -7.90
C ASN A 355 5.77 22.60 -6.65
N GLU A 356 6.75 21.93 -6.03
CA GLU A 356 6.55 21.12 -4.82
C GLU A 356 7.34 21.63 -3.61
N GLY A 357 7.96 22.81 -3.73
CA GLY A 357 8.76 23.44 -2.71
C GLY A 357 9.78 24.41 -3.29
N ILE A 358 10.20 25.38 -2.49
CA ILE A 358 11.18 26.41 -2.83
C ILE A 358 12.25 26.51 -1.76
N ILE A 359 13.40 27.05 -2.11
CA ILE A 359 14.53 27.28 -1.20
C ILE A 359 15.19 28.63 -1.50
N HIS A 360 15.62 29.32 -0.46
CA HIS A 360 16.37 30.58 -0.59
C HIS A 360 17.87 30.30 -0.80
N LYS A 361 18.49 30.99 -1.75
CA LYS A 361 19.89 30.74 -2.16
C LYS A 361 20.92 31.12 -1.10
N THR A 362 20.59 32.02 -0.19
CA THR A 362 21.53 32.54 0.83
C THR A 362 21.02 32.57 2.27
N LYS A 363 19.79 32.11 2.53
CA LYS A 363 19.14 32.18 3.86
C LYS A 363 18.50 30.82 4.17
N PRO A 364 18.27 30.48 5.44
CA PRO A 364 17.81 29.15 5.86
C PRO A 364 16.29 29.00 5.70
N PHE A 365 15.77 29.38 4.53
CA PHE A 365 14.33 29.35 4.23
C PHE A 365 14.07 28.28 3.19
N PHE A 366 13.15 27.36 3.47
CA PHE A 366 12.73 26.36 2.52
C PHE A 366 11.30 25.91 2.78
N THR A 367 10.71 25.22 1.82
CA THR A 367 9.33 24.76 1.90
C THR A 367 9.15 23.39 1.25
N ALA A 368 8.00 22.77 1.54
CA ALA A 368 7.47 21.63 0.82
C ALA A 368 5.98 21.88 0.55
N GLN A 369 5.49 21.62 -0.66
CA GLN A 369 4.07 21.72 -1.01
C GLN A 369 3.28 20.47 -0.57
N PHE A 370 3.98 19.34 -0.44
CA PHE A 370 3.49 18.10 0.15
C PHE A 370 3.55 18.12 1.67
N HIS A 371 3.14 17.02 2.30
CA HIS A 371 2.98 16.87 3.75
C HIS A 371 4.01 15.88 4.36
N PRO A 372 5.22 16.35 4.70
CA PRO A 372 6.26 15.58 5.39
C PRO A 372 5.83 14.92 6.69
N GLU A 373 4.80 15.46 7.36
CA GLU A 373 4.23 14.90 8.58
C GLU A 373 3.34 13.69 8.34
N HIS A 374 3.13 13.26 7.08
CA HIS A 374 2.37 12.06 6.74
C HIS A 374 0.97 12.00 7.39
N ALA A 375 0.78 11.07 8.34
CA ALA A 375 -0.46 10.78 9.06
C ALA A 375 -1.68 10.77 8.13
N GLY A 376 -1.71 9.73 7.28
CA GLY A 376 -2.47 9.66 6.04
C GLY A 376 -1.55 9.61 4.81
N GLY A 377 -0.46 8.84 4.84
CA GLY A 377 0.54 8.78 3.77
C GLY A 377 1.92 8.24 4.17
N PRO A 378 2.85 8.18 3.20
CA PRO A 378 4.21 7.66 3.38
C PRO A 378 5.09 8.59 4.24
N THR A 379 6.03 8.01 4.99
CA THR A 379 6.93 8.71 5.93
C THR A 379 8.25 9.21 5.31
N ASP A 380 8.41 9.03 3.99
CA ASP A 380 9.67 9.15 3.24
C ASP A 380 10.38 10.52 3.34
N THR A 381 9.64 11.58 3.69
CA THR A 381 10.15 12.95 3.72
C THR A 381 10.22 13.56 5.13
N ALA A 382 10.06 12.76 6.19
CA ALA A 382 10.12 13.25 7.58
C ALA A 382 11.47 13.91 7.95
N PHE A 383 12.55 13.61 7.21
CA PHE A 383 13.87 14.23 7.38
C PHE A 383 13.88 15.76 7.19
N LEU A 384 12.83 16.33 6.57
CA LEU A 384 12.71 17.78 6.43
C LEU A 384 12.48 18.48 7.79
N PHE A 385 11.89 17.79 8.76
CA PHE A 385 11.82 18.29 10.15
C PHE A 385 13.21 18.30 10.80
N ASP A 386 14.03 17.27 10.56
CA ASP A 386 15.41 17.22 11.02
C ASP A 386 16.22 18.36 10.40
N THR A 387 16.10 18.56 9.09
CA THR A 387 16.75 19.66 8.34
C THR A 387 16.41 21.03 8.93
N PHE A 388 15.12 21.28 9.24
CA PHE A 388 14.69 22.53 9.85
C PHE A 388 15.25 22.71 11.27
N LEU A 389 15.10 21.71 12.13
CA LEU A 389 15.49 21.83 13.54
C LEU A 389 17.00 21.82 13.73
N ASP A 390 17.76 21.18 12.85
CA ASP A 390 19.22 21.27 12.80
C ASP A 390 19.68 22.69 12.47
N ALA A 391 19.06 23.34 11.48
CA ALA A 391 19.33 24.74 11.16
C ALA A 391 18.99 25.67 12.34
N VAL A 392 17.89 25.41 13.05
CA VAL A 392 17.51 26.17 14.26
C VAL A 392 18.54 25.98 15.37
N ARG A 393 18.94 24.73 15.64
CA ARG A 393 19.93 24.38 16.67
C ARG A 393 21.30 25.00 16.38
N ALA A 394 21.70 25.01 15.11
CA ALA A 394 22.93 25.63 14.64
C ALA A 394 22.87 27.17 14.59
N LYS A 395 21.67 27.77 14.77
CA LYS A 395 21.41 29.20 14.55
C LYS A 395 21.88 29.64 13.15
N GLU A 396 21.59 28.80 12.16
CA GLU A 396 21.98 29.04 10.78
C GLU A 396 21.40 30.37 10.29
N THR A 397 22.22 31.12 9.55
CA THR A 397 21.83 32.40 8.92
C THR A 397 22.11 32.40 7.42
N GLY A 398 22.90 31.44 6.94
CA GLY A 398 23.16 31.16 5.54
C GLY A 398 22.18 30.15 4.93
N PRO A 399 22.45 29.66 3.71
CA PRO A 399 21.59 28.69 3.03
C PRO A 399 21.61 27.31 3.71
N ILE A 400 20.54 26.54 3.51
CA ILE A 400 20.50 25.13 3.92
C ILE A 400 21.49 24.33 3.07
N THR A 401 22.54 23.81 3.70
CA THR A 401 23.62 23.04 3.04
C THR A 401 23.58 21.54 3.36
N SER A 402 22.70 21.11 4.27
CA SER A 402 22.53 19.69 4.64
C SER A 402 21.95 18.82 3.52
N LEU A 403 21.33 19.43 2.51
CA LEU A 403 20.80 18.74 1.33
C LEU A 403 21.93 18.49 0.32
N VAL A 404 22.60 17.35 0.47
CA VAL A 404 23.76 16.99 -0.34
C VAL A 404 23.35 16.34 -1.66
N GLN A 405 23.93 16.81 -2.76
CA GLN A 405 23.77 16.17 -4.07
C GLN A 405 24.32 14.75 -4.04
N ARG A 406 23.51 13.79 -4.48
CA ARG A 406 23.98 12.40 -4.58
C ARG A 406 25.14 12.31 -5.58
N PRO A 407 26.16 11.48 -5.31
CA PRO A 407 27.17 11.16 -6.31
C PRO A 407 26.51 10.62 -7.58
N VAL A 408 27.03 11.04 -8.75
CA VAL A 408 26.59 10.46 -10.02
C VAL A 408 27.11 9.03 -10.09
N VAL A 409 26.19 8.07 -10.12
CA VAL A 409 26.52 6.66 -10.33
C VAL A 409 26.71 6.43 -11.83
N GLU A 410 27.89 5.98 -12.23
CA GLU A 410 28.18 5.67 -13.63
C GLU A 410 27.34 4.47 -14.09
N ARG A 411 26.66 4.61 -15.23
CA ARG A 411 25.83 3.53 -15.76
C ARG A 411 26.68 2.38 -16.28
N PRO A 412 26.38 1.14 -15.88
CA PRO A 412 27.03 -0.02 -16.47
C PRO A 412 26.65 -0.12 -17.96
N LYS A 413 27.64 -0.32 -18.83
CA LYS A 413 27.42 -0.58 -20.27
C LYS A 413 27.45 -2.07 -20.54
N PHE A 414 26.42 -2.54 -21.25
CA PHE A 414 26.28 -3.91 -21.71
C PHE A 414 25.95 -3.91 -23.20
N ASN A 415 26.54 -4.83 -23.95
CA ASN A 415 26.27 -5.03 -25.37
C ASN A 415 25.58 -6.38 -25.62
N LYS A 416 25.84 -7.37 -24.75
CA LYS A 416 25.36 -8.74 -24.91
C LYS A 416 25.08 -9.39 -23.55
N VAL A 417 23.81 -9.60 -23.24
CA VAL A 417 23.36 -10.14 -21.95
C VAL A 417 22.83 -11.56 -22.12
N LEU A 418 23.29 -12.45 -21.24
CA LEU A 418 22.74 -13.79 -21.06
C LEU A 418 21.60 -13.77 -20.03
N VAL A 419 20.43 -14.26 -20.40
CA VAL A 419 19.24 -14.40 -19.55
C VAL A 419 19.04 -15.89 -19.25
N LEU A 420 18.93 -16.23 -17.97
CA LEU A 420 18.63 -17.60 -17.54
C LEU A 420 17.11 -17.75 -17.33
N GLY A 421 16.49 -18.70 -18.04
CA GLY A 421 15.10 -19.10 -17.83
C GLY A 421 14.93 -20.02 -16.62
N SER A 422 13.68 -20.40 -16.30
CA SER A 422 13.36 -21.21 -15.12
C SER A 422 13.63 -22.70 -15.25
N GLY A 423 13.82 -23.21 -16.46
CA GLY A 423 13.82 -24.66 -16.67
C GLY A 423 12.42 -25.23 -16.82
N GLY A 424 12.24 -26.50 -16.48
CA GLY A 424 10.92 -27.14 -16.48
C GLY A 424 9.99 -26.55 -15.43
N LEU A 425 8.68 -26.62 -15.69
CA LEU A 425 7.65 -26.19 -14.73
C LEU A 425 7.54 -27.21 -13.60
N SER A 426 7.58 -26.74 -12.35
CA SER A 426 7.38 -27.56 -11.15
C SER A 426 6.48 -26.83 -10.15
N ILE A 427 5.93 -27.56 -9.17
CA ILE A 427 5.25 -26.92 -8.04
C ILE A 427 6.25 -25.97 -7.36
N GLY A 428 5.83 -24.72 -7.17
CA GLY A 428 6.66 -23.64 -6.61
C GLY A 428 7.41 -22.82 -7.66
N GLN A 429 7.51 -23.31 -8.90
CA GLN A 429 8.23 -22.63 -9.98
C GLN A 429 7.53 -22.84 -11.34
N ALA A 430 6.57 -21.98 -11.67
CA ALA A 430 5.70 -22.14 -12.82
C ALA A 430 5.90 -21.05 -13.90
N GLY A 431 4.84 -20.70 -14.64
CA GLY A 431 4.89 -19.81 -15.81
C GLY A 431 5.15 -18.33 -15.50
N GLU A 432 5.21 -17.93 -14.24
CA GLU A 432 5.57 -16.58 -13.81
C GLU A 432 6.95 -16.14 -14.32
N PHE A 433 7.88 -17.08 -14.47
CA PHE A 433 9.23 -16.82 -14.97
C PHE A 433 9.30 -16.74 -16.50
N ASP A 434 8.41 -17.44 -17.20
CA ASP A 434 8.26 -17.27 -18.65
C ASP A 434 7.82 -15.83 -18.98
N TYR A 435 6.86 -15.30 -18.20
CA TYR A 435 6.45 -13.90 -18.28
C TYR A 435 7.61 -12.94 -17.94
N SER A 436 8.26 -13.16 -16.80
CA SER A 436 9.30 -12.26 -16.28
C SER A 436 10.52 -12.18 -17.19
N GLY A 437 11.04 -13.33 -17.63
CA GLY A 437 12.17 -13.41 -18.55
C GLY A 437 11.86 -12.77 -19.92
N SER A 438 10.63 -12.92 -20.43
CA SER A 438 10.21 -12.26 -21.68
C SER A 438 10.14 -10.73 -21.54
N GLN A 439 9.67 -10.21 -20.40
CA GLN A 439 9.69 -8.77 -20.11
C GLN A 439 11.11 -8.22 -19.99
N ALA A 440 12.01 -8.98 -19.37
CA ALA A 440 13.42 -8.60 -19.27
C ALA A 440 14.10 -8.53 -20.65
N ILE A 441 13.86 -9.52 -21.53
CA ILE A 441 14.37 -9.50 -22.91
C ILE A 441 13.86 -8.25 -23.65
N LYS A 442 12.57 -7.92 -23.50
CA LYS A 442 12.01 -6.71 -24.09
C LYS A 442 12.71 -5.44 -23.58
N ALA A 443 12.96 -5.34 -22.28
CA ALA A 443 13.66 -4.19 -21.69
C ALA A 443 15.08 -4.03 -22.23
N LEU A 444 15.82 -5.15 -22.34
CA LEU A 444 17.19 -5.19 -22.89
C LEU A 444 17.21 -4.77 -24.37
N LYS A 445 16.26 -5.26 -25.17
CA LYS A 445 16.17 -4.92 -26.60
C LYS A 445 15.85 -3.46 -26.86
N GLU A 446 15.02 -2.84 -26.03
CA GLU A 446 14.75 -1.40 -26.11
C GLU A 446 16.01 -0.55 -25.86
N GLU A 447 17.00 -1.08 -25.14
CA GLU A 447 18.32 -0.45 -24.95
C GLU A 447 19.37 -0.92 -25.99
N ASN A 448 18.94 -1.57 -27.07
CA ASN A 448 19.78 -2.12 -28.14
C ASN A 448 20.83 -3.15 -27.67
N ILE A 449 20.50 -3.94 -26.65
CA ILE A 449 21.36 -5.00 -26.12
C ILE A 449 21.04 -6.32 -26.81
N THR A 450 22.08 -7.06 -27.24
CA THR A 450 21.93 -8.41 -27.78
C THR A 450 21.56 -9.38 -26.65
N THR A 451 20.55 -10.21 -26.87
CA THR A 451 19.98 -11.09 -25.84
C THR A 451 20.20 -12.55 -26.18
N ILE A 452 20.74 -13.31 -25.21
CA ILE A 452 20.88 -14.77 -25.29
C ILE A 452 20.02 -15.37 -24.20
N LEU A 453 19.25 -16.40 -24.53
CA LEU A 453 18.42 -17.12 -23.59
C LEU A 453 18.86 -18.57 -23.47
N ILE A 454 18.98 -19.08 -22.25
CA ILE A 454 19.01 -20.52 -21.97
C ILE A 454 17.71 -20.90 -21.26
N ASN A 455 16.91 -21.75 -21.90
CA ASN A 455 15.73 -22.33 -21.28
C ASN A 455 15.42 -23.70 -21.95
N PRO A 456 15.48 -24.83 -21.21
CA PRO A 456 15.19 -26.15 -21.75
C PRO A 456 13.69 -26.40 -21.96
N ASN A 457 12.80 -25.57 -21.40
CA ASN A 457 11.36 -25.73 -21.56
C ASN A 457 10.90 -25.33 -22.96
N ILE A 458 10.80 -26.31 -23.86
CA ILE A 458 10.33 -26.14 -25.24
C ILE A 458 8.88 -25.65 -25.36
N ALA A 459 8.09 -25.74 -24.29
CA ALA A 459 6.71 -25.25 -24.25
C ALA A 459 6.61 -23.80 -23.78
N SER A 460 7.72 -23.18 -23.38
CA SER A 460 7.75 -21.80 -22.93
C SER A 460 7.60 -20.84 -24.10
N VAL A 461 6.70 -19.86 -23.97
CA VAL A 461 6.56 -18.73 -24.91
C VAL A 461 7.88 -17.95 -25.03
N GLN A 462 8.71 -17.96 -23.98
CA GLN A 462 10.02 -17.32 -23.96
C GLN A 462 10.98 -17.89 -25.03
N THR A 463 10.73 -19.08 -25.56
CA THR A 463 11.60 -19.80 -26.50
C THR A 463 11.08 -19.82 -27.94
N ASN A 464 10.04 -19.04 -28.26
CA ASN A 464 9.43 -19.06 -29.58
C ASN A 464 10.43 -18.61 -30.69
N ALA A 465 10.29 -19.13 -31.92
CA ALA A 465 11.18 -18.75 -33.03
C ALA A 465 10.82 -17.38 -33.65
N ASP A 466 9.63 -16.86 -33.36
CA ASP A 466 9.15 -15.59 -33.92
C ASP A 466 9.94 -14.40 -33.37
N LYS A 467 10.53 -13.61 -34.28
CA LYS A 467 11.32 -12.41 -33.95
C LYS A 467 10.42 -11.26 -33.50
N THR A 468 9.89 -11.36 -32.29
CA THR A 468 9.14 -10.28 -31.62
C THR A 468 10.06 -9.51 -30.65
N ALA A 469 9.56 -8.40 -30.11
CA ALA A 469 10.29 -7.60 -29.12
C ALA A 469 10.57 -8.34 -27.80
N ALA A 470 9.85 -9.44 -27.52
CA ALA A 470 9.99 -10.21 -26.28
C ALA A 470 10.81 -11.50 -26.46
N GLN A 471 11.33 -11.76 -27.67
CA GLN A 471 12.07 -12.97 -27.99
C GLN A 471 13.57 -12.72 -28.01
N ALA A 472 14.38 -13.63 -27.46
CA ALA A 472 15.84 -13.48 -27.48
C ALA A 472 16.43 -13.57 -28.90
N ASP A 473 17.62 -13.02 -29.11
CA ASP A 473 18.29 -13.09 -30.42
C ASP A 473 18.86 -14.49 -30.68
N ASN A 474 19.39 -15.13 -29.64
CA ASN A 474 19.84 -16.52 -29.66
C ASN A 474 19.17 -17.29 -28.52
N VAL A 475 18.64 -18.48 -28.81
CA VAL A 475 17.99 -19.37 -27.82
C VAL A 475 18.73 -20.71 -27.76
N TYR A 476 19.04 -21.16 -26.55
CA TYR A 476 19.67 -22.44 -26.26
C TYR A 476 18.73 -23.31 -25.42
N TYR A 477 18.34 -24.46 -25.97
CA TYR A 477 17.55 -25.47 -25.27
C TYR A 477 18.47 -26.41 -24.48
N LEU A 478 19.12 -25.87 -23.45
CA LEU A 478 20.07 -26.58 -22.60
C LEU A 478 19.63 -26.52 -21.13
N PRO A 479 20.02 -27.49 -20.30
CA PRO A 479 19.79 -27.43 -18.86
C PRO A 479 20.35 -26.15 -18.24
N VAL A 480 19.65 -25.57 -17.27
CA VAL A 480 20.10 -24.39 -16.52
C VAL A 480 20.95 -24.86 -15.33
N ASN A 481 22.20 -25.23 -15.60
CA ASN A 481 23.20 -25.59 -14.59
C ASN A 481 24.57 -25.02 -14.98
N ALA A 482 25.52 -24.99 -14.03
CA ALA A 482 26.81 -24.34 -14.25
C ALA A 482 27.57 -24.92 -15.45
N GLU A 483 27.57 -26.25 -15.64
CA GLU A 483 28.28 -26.92 -16.72
C GLU A 483 27.83 -26.46 -18.12
N PHE A 484 26.53 -26.46 -18.40
CA PHE A 484 26.00 -26.06 -19.72
C PHE A 484 26.03 -24.55 -19.92
N VAL A 485 25.72 -23.79 -18.87
CA VAL A 485 25.72 -22.32 -18.95
C VAL A 485 27.14 -21.81 -19.21
N GLU A 486 28.16 -22.41 -18.59
CA GLU A 486 29.56 -22.10 -18.86
C GLU A 486 29.91 -22.29 -20.34
N GLN A 487 29.48 -23.40 -20.97
CA GLN A 487 29.75 -23.65 -22.39
C GLN A 487 29.14 -22.56 -23.28
N VAL A 488 27.94 -22.09 -22.96
CA VAL A 488 27.30 -20.97 -23.67
C VAL A 488 28.06 -19.67 -23.43
N ILE A 489 28.50 -19.39 -22.20
CA ILE A 489 29.33 -18.22 -21.89
C ILE A 489 30.62 -18.23 -22.70
N ARG A 490 31.33 -19.36 -22.78
CA ARG A 490 32.56 -19.52 -23.58
C ARG A 490 32.32 -19.24 -25.06
N ARG A 491 31.17 -19.68 -25.61
CA ARG A 491 30.80 -19.51 -27.02
C ARG A 491 30.34 -18.09 -27.35
N GLU A 492 29.42 -17.55 -26.56
CA GLU A 492 28.74 -16.29 -26.86
C GLU A 492 29.47 -15.06 -26.33
N ARG A 493 30.29 -15.23 -25.28
CA ARG A 493 31.01 -14.17 -24.57
C ARG A 493 30.09 -12.99 -24.16
N PRO A 494 29.02 -13.24 -23.38
CA PRO A 494 28.19 -12.15 -22.85
C PRO A 494 28.99 -11.27 -21.90
N ASP A 495 28.70 -9.97 -21.87
CA ASP A 495 29.31 -9.00 -20.94
C ASP A 495 28.49 -8.81 -19.65
N GLY A 496 27.33 -9.46 -19.56
CA GLY A 496 26.59 -9.61 -18.32
C GLY A 496 25.59 -10.76 -18.32
N ILE A 497 25.14 -11.14 -17.13
CA ILE A 497 24.15 -12.20 -16.91
C ILE A 497 22.99 -11.70 -16.03
N LEU A 498 21.76 -12.09 -16.39
CA LEU A 498 20.55 -11.80 -15.63
C LEU A 498 19.97 -13.11 -15.08
N ILE A 499 20.00 -13.23 -13.75
CA ILE A 499 19.67 -14.47 -13.03
C ILE A 499 18.42 -14.37 -12.16
N SER A 500 17.97 -13.14 -11.86
CA SER A 500 16.82 -12.86 -10.98
C SER A 500 15.44 -13.05 -11.64
N MET A 501 15.41 -13.54 -12.89
CA MET A 501 14.19 -13.67 -13.70
C MET A 501 13.74 -15.12 -13.94
N GLY A 502 14.57 -16.10 -13.56
CA GLY A 502 14.38 -17.53 -13.85
C GLY A 502 14.14 -18.39 -12.60
N GLY A 503 13.57 -17.81 -11.55
CA GLY A 503 13.32 -18.53 -10.30
C GLY A 503 14.61 -19.02 -9.62
N GLN A 504 14.48 -20.02 -8.76
CA GLN A 504 15.59 -20.51 -7.95
C GLN A 504 16.63 -21.24 -8.78
N THR A 505 16.20 -21.98 -9.81
CA THR A 505 17.12 -22.70 -10.71
C THR A 505 18.15 -21.75 -11.32
N ALA A 506 17.69 -20.62 -11.86
CA ALA A 506 18.56 -19.61 -12.44
C ALA A 506 19.43 -18.92 -11.37
N LEU A 507 18.85 -18.64 -10.20
CA LEU A 507 19.54 -17.98 -9.09
C LEU A 507 20.73 -18.81 -8.59
N ASN A 508 20.48 -20.08 -8.25
CA ASN A 508 21.50 -21.01 -7.76
C ASN A 508 22.62 -21.21 -8.78
N CYS A 509 22.25 -21.41 -10.06
CA CYS A 509 23.21 -21.52 -11.16
C CYS A 509 24.07 -20.25 -11.29
N GLY A 510 23.45 -19.07 -11.18
CA GLY A 510 24.13 -17.78 -11.23
C GLY A 510 25.15 -17.58 -10.11
N VAL A 511 24.78 -17.95 -8.87
CA VAL A 511 25.67 -17.88 -7.70
C VAL A 511 26.88 -18.81 -7.90
N GLU A 512 26.66 -20.06 -8.30
CA GLU A 512 27.74 -21.02 -8.56
C GLU A 512 28.71 -20.53 -9.66
N LEU A 513 28.17 -19.96 -10.74
CA LEU A 513 28.98 -19.42 -11.84
C LEU A 513 29.78 -18.17 -11.44
N HIS A 514 29.25 -17.33 -10.56
CA HIS A 514 29.93 -16.13 -10.12
C HIS A 514 31.25 -16.47 -9.40
N HIS A 515 31.21 -17.44 -8.47
CA HIS A 515 32.38 -17.91 -7.74
C HIS A 515 33.44 -18.53 -8.65
N ASN A 516 33.01 -19.24 -9.68
CA ASN A 516 33.92 -19.99 -10.55
C ASN A 516 34.49 -19.15 -11.71
N TYR A 517 33.77 -18.13 -12.19
CA TYR A 517 34.08 -17.45 -13.46
C TYR A 517 34.02 -15.91 -13.42
N GLY A 518 33.60 -15.30 -12.31
CA GLY A 518 33.59 -13.84 -12.16
C GLY A 518 32.64 -13.09 -13.12
N VAL A 519 31.54 -13.72 -13.54
CA VAL A 519 30.56 -13.11 -14.46
C VAL A 519 29.88 -11.91 -13.80
N ARG A 520 29.72 -10.82 -14.56
CA ARG A 520 29.03 -9.61 -14.10
C ARG A 520 27.52 -9.79 -14.10
N VAL A 521 26.92 -9.78 -12.90
CA VAL A 521 25.47 -9.89 -12.72
C VAL A 521 24.80 -8.52 -12.88
N LEU A 522 23.65 -8.49 -13.56
CA LEU A 522 22.80 -7.31 -13.69
C LEU A 522 21.82 -7.22 -12.51
N GLY A 523 21.64 -6.01 -11.97
CA GLY A 523 20.73 -5.76 -10.84
C GLY A 523 21.35 -6.13 -9.50
N THR A 524 20.58 -6.81 -8.66
CA THR A 524 20.98 -7.18 -7.30
C THR A 524 22.30 -7.96 -7.27
N PRO A 525 23.31 -7.53 -6.50
CA PRO A 525 24.59 -8.22 -6.40
C PRO A 525 24.47 -9.64 -5.82
N ILE A 526 25.38 -10.54 -6.19
CA ILE A 526 25.42 -11.92 -5.68
C ILE A 526 25.51 -11.98 -4.15
N SER A 527 26.35 -11.13 -3.54
CA SER A 527 26.47 -11.07 -2.09
C SER A 527 25.16 -10.73 -1.38
N VAL A 528 24.28 -9.97 -2.05
CA VAL A 528 22.94 -9.63 -1.52
C VAL A 528 21.99 -10.80 -1.68
N ILE A 529 22.03 -11.47 -2.83
CA ILE A 529 21.26 -12.70 -3.07
C ILE A 529 21.61 -13.76 -2.02
N GLU A 530 22.89 -14.03 -1.80
CA GLU A 530 23.37 -14.96 -0.78
C GLU A 530 22.90 -14.55 0.62
N ALA A 531 22.96 -13.25 0.94
CA ALA A 531 22.49 -12.74 2.22
C ALA A 531 20.98 -12.88 2.44
N THR A 532 20.16 -12.92 1.38
CA THR A 532 18.72 -13.14 1.50
C THR A 532 18.31 -14.61 1.48
N GLU A 533 19.11 -15.48 0.86
CA GLU A 533 18.84 -16.92 0.76
C GLU A 533 19.38 -17.68 1.98
N ASP A 534 20.49 -17.25 2.56
CA ASP A 534 21.02 -17.79 3.82
C ASP A 534 20.33 -17.12 5.01
N ARG A 535 19.65 -17.92 5.83
CA ARG A 535 18.85 -17.43 6.95
C ARG A 535 19.68 -16.83 8.08
N GLN A 536 20.88 -17.34 8.33
CA GLN A 536 21.74 -16.80 9.37
C GLN A 536 22.26 -15.42 8.95
N ILE A 537 22.75 -15.31 7.70
CA ILE A 537 23.23 -14.03 7.17
C ILE A 537 22.08 -13.02 7.10
N PHE A 538 20.89 -13.44 6.67
CA PHE A 538 19.70 -12.58 6.64
C PHE A 538 19.35 -12.04 8.03
N ASN A 539 19.35 -12.92 9.04
CA ASN A 539 19.08 -12.54 10.42
C ASN A 539 20.12 -11.54 10.94
N ASP A 540 21.41 -11.79 10.67
CA ASP A 540 22.49 -10.88 11.08
C ASP A 540 22.35 -9.51 10.41
N LYS A 541 22.01 -9.46 9.12
CA LYS A 541 21.73 -8.22 8.38
C LYS A 541 20.56 -7.45 8.96
N LEU A 542 19.46 -8.12 9.31
CA LEU A 542 18.32 -7.44 9.94
C LEU A 542 18.63 -6.95 11.36
N ASN A 543 19.45 -7.68 12.11
CA ASN A 543 19.91 -7.25 13.42
C ASN A 543 20.79 -5.98 13.35
N GLU A 544 21.59 -5.78 12.28
CA GLU A 544 22.40 -4.57 12.06
C GLU A 544 21.55 -3.28 12.07
N ILE A 545 20.29 -3.36 11.64
CA ILE A 545 19.35 -2.24 11.58
C ILE A 545 18.24 -2.29 12.63
N GLY A 546 18.34 -3.22 13.59
CA GLY A 546 17.39 -3.39 14.70
C GLY A 546 16.01 -3.85 14.26
N GLU A 547 15.91 -4.56 13.13
CA GLU A 547 14.64 -5.07 12.62
C GLU A 547 14.23 -6.40 13.24
N LYS A 548 12.92 -6.63 13.32
CA LYS A 548 12.35 -7.79 14.02
C LYS A 548 12.25 -8.99 13.10
N ILE A 549 12.92 -10.07 13.48
CA ILE A 549 12.77 -11.40 12.90
C ILE A 549 12.15 -12.35 13.92
N ALA A 550 11.57 -13.45 13.44
CA ALA A 550 11.13 -14.52 14.33
C ALA A 550 12.33 -15.08 15.09
N THR A 551 12.20 -15.25 16.41
CA THR A 551 13.22 -15.95 17.21
C THR A 551 13.44 -17.34 16.63
N SER A 552 14.65 -17.61 16.18
CA SER A 552 14.99 -18.82 15.45
C SER A 552 16.38 -19.35 15.81
N PHE A 553 16.58 -20.66 15.63
CA PHE A 553 17.87 -21.33 15.77
C PHE A 553 18.03 -22.36 14.65
N THR A 554 19.24 -22.45 14.09
CA THR A 554 19.61 -23.53 13.17
C THR A 554 19.85 -24.83 13.94
N ALA A 555 19.56 -25.95 13.30
CA ALA A 555 19.79 -27.29 13.82
C ALA A 555 20.22 -28.22 12.68
N GLU A 556 21.28 -28.99 12.91
CA GLU A 556 21.82 -30.00 12.00
C GLU A 556 21.51 -31.43 12.47
N SER A 557 20.86 -31.55 13.63
CA SER A 557 20.37 -32.82 14.15
C SER A 557 19.03 -32.67 14.86
N VAL A 558 18.32 -33.79 15.02
CA VAL A 558 17.05 -33.81 15.78
C VAL A 558 17.26 -33.36 17.23
N ALA A 559 18.41 -33.70 17.84
CA ALA A 559 18.73 -33.31 19.21
C ALA A 559 18.88 -31.79 19.35
N GLU A 560 19.56 -31.16 18.41
CA GLU A 560 19.69 -29.69 18.35
C GLU A 560 18.35 -29.01 18.12
N ALA A 561 17.51 -29.56 17.23
CA ALA A 561 16.18 -29.03 16.96
C ALA A 561 15.29 -29.03 18.22
N LEU A 562 15.35 -30.11 19.00
CA LEU A 562 14.65 -30.20 20.28
C LEU A 562 15.19 -29.18 21.30
N ALA A 563 16.52 -29.01 21.38
CA ALA A 563 17.13 -28.03 22.28
C ALA A 563 16.78 -26.58 21.89
N ALA A 564 16.70 -26.28 20.59
CA ALA A 564 16.23 -25.01 20.07
C ALA A 564 14.77 -24.75 20.46
N ALA A 565 13.88 -25.74 20.26
CA ALA A 565 12.48 -25.62 20.62
C ALA A 565 12.26 -25.44 22.13
N ASP A 566 13.08 -26.09 22.97
CA ASP A 566 13.02 -25.90 24.43
C ASP A 566 13.42 -24.47 24.84
N LYS A 567 14.27 -23.78 24.06
CA LYS A 567 14.61 -22.35 24.27
C LYS A 567 13.51 -21.40 23.78
N ILE A 568 12.88 -21.72 22.65
CA ILE A 568 11.83 -20.87 22.03
C ILE A 568 10.50 -21.01 22.77
N GLY A 569 10.14 -22.24 23.15
CA GLY A 569 8.81 -22.62 23.60
C GLY A 569 7.90 -23.06 22.44
N TYR A 570 7.09 -24.08 22.67
CA TYR A 570 6.11 -24.58 21.70
C TYR A 570 4.83 -23.71 21.67
N PRO A 571 4.10 -23.67 20.53
CA PRO A 571 4.41 -24.31 19.25
C PRO A 571 5.60 -23.64 18.52
N VAL A 572 6.37 -24.45 17.80
CA VAL A 572 7.47 -23.99 16.93
C VAL A 572 7.17 -24.32 15.47
N MET A 573 7.78 -23.60 14.54
CA MET A 573 7.80 -23.96 13.12
C MET A 573 9.18 -24.49 12.76
N ILE A 574 9.25 -25.55 11.95
CA ILE A 574 10.51 -25.94 11.31
C ILE A 574 10.47 -25.65 9.81
N ARG A 575 11.63 -25.31 9.25
CA ARG A 575 11.83 -25.09 7.82
C ARG A 575 13.15 -25.68 7.36
N SER A 576 13.19 -26.34 6.21
CA SER A 576 14.44 -26.84 5.63
C SER A 576 15.24 -25.70 5.01
N ALA A 577 16.55 -25.69 5.17
CA ALA A 577 17.43 -24.77 4.44
C ALA A 577 17.51 -25.15 2.93
N PHE A 578 17.76 -24.17 2.06
CA PHE A 578 17.94 -24.31 0.60
C PHE A 578 16.77 -24.99 -0.14
N ALA A 579 15.56 -24.91 0.40
CA ALA A 579 14.38 -25.59 -0.12
C ALA A 579 13.32 -24.59 -0.62
N LEU A 580 12.62 -24.95 -1.70
CA LEU A 580 11.56 -24.13 -2.29
C LEU A 580 10.18 -24.52 -1.78
N GLY A 581 9.27 -23.54 -1.74
CA GLY A 581 7.86 -23.76 -1.46
C GLY A 581 7.61 -24.47 -0.12
N GLY A 582 8.46 -24.21 0.87
CA GLY A 582 8.39 -24.80 2.21
C GLY A 582 8.57 -26.32 2.27
N LEU A 583 9.27 -26.96 1.33
CA LEU A 583 9.53 -28.40 1.37
C LEU A 583 10.20 -28.81 2.71
N GLY A 584 9.58 -29.77 3.41
CA GLY A 584 10.05 -30.24 4.71
C GLY A 584 9.76 -29.30 5.89
N SER A 585 8.98 -28.24 5.67
CA SER A 585 8.53 -27.33 6.73
C SER A 585 7.23 -27.80 7.40
N GLY A 586 6.99 -27.32 8.62
CA GLY A 586 5.69 -27.47 9.29
C GLY A 586 5.69 -27.01 10.74
N ILE A 587 4.50 -26.90 11.31
CA ILE A 587 4.28 -26.48 12.69
C ILE A 587 4.30 -27.70 13.60
N CYS A 588 5.04 -27.58 14.70
CA CYS A 588 5.19 -28.59 15.71
C CYS A 588 4.62 -28.05 17.03
N ASP A 589 3.49 -28.59 17.47
CA ASP A 589 2.83 -28.18 18.72
C ASP A 589 3.51 -28.75 19.96
N ASP A 590 4.29 -29.82 19.80
CA ASP A 590 5.00 -30.48 20.88
C ASP A 590 6.28 -31.19 20.42
N LYS A 591 7.00 -31.74 21.39
CA LYS A 591 8.27 -32.46 21.23
C LYS A 591 8.15 -33.71 20.35
N ALA A 592 7.01 -34.41 20.39
CA ALA A 592 6.80 -35.63 19.61
C ALA A 592 6.60 -35.29 18.13
N HIS A 593 5.76 -34.29 17.83
CA HIS A 593 5.59 -33.75 16.49
C HIS A 593 6.91 -33.23 15.91
N LEU A 594 7.68 -32.45 16.68
CA LEU A 594 8.98 -31.94 16.23
C LEU A 594 9.95 -33.06 15.87
N THR A 595 10.04 -34.10 16.71
CA THR A 595 10.92 -35.25 16.46
C THR A 595 10.58 -35.96 15.15
N GLN A 596 9.30 -36.18 14.88
CA GLN A 596 8.85 -36.84 13.66
C GLN A 596 9.12 -35.98 12.42
N MET A 597 8.83 -34.69 12.50
CA MET A 597 8.98 -33.78 11.37
C MET A 597 10.44 -33.50 11.05
N ALA A 598 11.28 -33.26 12.06
CA ALA A 598 12.72 -33.06 11.89
C ALA A 598 13.39 -34.27 11.22
N LYS A 599 13.04 -35.51 11.60
CA LYS A 599 13.55 -36.72 10.93
C LYS A 599 13.22 -36.77 9.44
N LYS A 600 12.03 -36.32 9.05
CA LYS A 600 11.63 -36.24 7.64
C LYS A 600 12.39 -35.13 6.92
N ALA A 601 12.52 -33.96 7.54
CA ALA A 601 13.22 -32.82 6.96
C ALA A 601 14.71 -33.12 6.73
N PHE A 602 15.38 -33.76 7.70
CA PHE A 602 16.80 -34.14 7.57
C PHE A 602 17.09 -35.22 6.51
N ALA A 603 16.05 -35.92 6.03
CA ALA A 603 16.22 -36.82 4.88
C ALA A 603 16.40 -36.06 3.56
N GLY A 604 15.96 -34.79 3.50
CA GLY A 604 16.00 -33.95 2.29
C GLY A 604 16.88 -32.70 2.41
N SER A 605 17.29 -32.29 3.62
CA SER A 605 18.15 -31.13 3.84
C SER A 605 19.12 -31.37 5.00
N PRO A 606 20.40 -30.98 4.89
CA PRO A 606 21.38 -31.15 5.96
C PRO A 606 21.12 -30.27 7.18
N GLN A 607 20.28 -29.22 7.05
CA GLN A 607 20.01 -28.25 8.09
C GLN A 607 18.54 -27.85 8.10
N ILE A 608 17.98 -27.68 9.30
CA ILE A 608 16.65 -27.09 9.50
C ILE A 608 16.74 -25.88 10.41
N LEU A 609 15.78 -24.97 10.27
CA LEU A 609 15.57 -23.82 11.13
C LEU A 609 14.38 -24.10 12.05
N VAL A 610 14.54 -23.90 13.35
CA VAL A 610 13.46 -23.99 14.35
C VAL A 610 13.10 -22.58 14.80
N GLU A 611 11.84 -22.17 14.61
CA GLU A 611 11.38 -20.79 14.83
C GLU A 611 10.16 -20.70 15.74
N ARG A 612 9.99 -19.56 16.41
CA ARG A 612 8.74 -19.24 17.12
C ARG A 612 7.55 -19.30 16.15
N SER A 613 6.53 -20.08 16.51
CA SER A 613 5.28 -20.09 15.73
C SER A 613 4.53 -18.77 15.91
N MET A 614 4.15 -18.17 14.79
CA MET A 614 3.24 -17.02 14.71
C MET A 614 1.91 -17.44 14.06
N LYS A 615 1.51 -18.72 14.22
CA LYS A 615 0.28 -19.27 13.65
C LYS A 615 -0.91 -18.40 14.00
N GLY A 616 -1.71 -18.04 12.99
CA GLY A 616 -2.87 -17.17 13.17
C GLY A 616 -2.58 -15.68 13.11
N TRP A 617 -1.33 -15.26 12.98
CA TRP A 617 -1.01 -13.86 12.67
C TRP A 617 -1.39 -13.53 11.22
N LYS A 618 -1.63 -12.24 10.94
CA LYS A 618 -1.88 -11.77 9.58
C LYS A 618 -0.60 -11.92 8.78
N GLU A 619 -0.69 -12.45 7.57
CA GLU A 619 0.45 -12.51 6.66
C GLU A 619 0.27 -11.44 5.57
N VAL A 620 1.26 -10.57 5.44
CA VAL A 620 1.22 -9.38 4.59
C VAL A 620 2.50 -9.34 3.75
N GLU A 621 2.36 -9.05 2.46
CA GLU A 621 3.49 -8.98 1.52
C GLU A 621 3.59 -7.61 0.86
N TYR A 622 4.81 -7.18 0.55
CA TYR A 622 5.08 -5.97 -0.24
C TYR A 622 6.04 -6.28 -1.39
N GLU A 623 5.72 -5.73 -2.55
CA GLU A 623 6.58 -5.74 -3.74
C GLU A 623 7.32 -4.40 -3.79
N VAL A 624 8.65 -4.47 -3.66
CA VAL A 624 9.50 -3.29 -3.52
C VAL A 624 10.40 -3.18 -4.73
N VAL A 625 10.59 -1.95 -5.21
CA VAL A 625 11.49 -1.65 -6.32
C VAL A 625 12.49 -0.59 -5.87
N ARG A 626 13.77 -0.85 -6.12
CA ARG A 626 14.86 0.05 -5.78
C ARG A 626 15.82 0.22 -6.96
N ASP A 627 16.13 1.46 -7.32
CA ASP A 627 17.13 1.75 -8.34
C ASP A 627 18.55 1.97 -7.77
N SER A 628 19.55 2.04 -8.65
CA SER A 628 20.95 2.26 -8.27
C SER A 628 21.21 3.62 -7.63
N ALA A 629 20.27 4.56 -7.74
CA ALA A 629 20.38 5.90 -7.19
C ALA A 629 19.53 6.08 -5.92
N ASP A 630 19.16 4.96 -5.30
CA ASP A 630 18.48 4.81 -4.00
C ASP A 630 17.03 5.32 -3.95
N ASN A 631 16.42 5.57 -5.11
CA ASN A 631 14.97 5.74 -5.16
C ASN A 631 14.34 4.36 -4.89
N CYS A 632 13.46 4.28 -3.88
CA CYS A 632 12.90 3.03 -3.39
C CYS A 632 11.40 3.22 -3.13
N ILE A 633 10.55 2.37 -3.72
CA ILE A 633 9.09 2.48 -3.68
C ILE A 633 8.42 1.12 -3.44
N THR A 634 7.21 1.10 -2.91
CA THR A 634 6.39 -0.11 -2.84
C THR A 634 5.31 -0.12 -3.91
N VAL A 635 5.38 -1.06 -4.84
CA VAL A 635 4.49 -1.11 -6.03
C VAL A 635 3.17 -1.80 -5.72
N CYS A 636 3.18 -2.80 -4.86
CA CYS A 636 1.99 -3.53 -4.47
C CYS A 636 2.12 -4.02 -3.05
N ASN A 637 0.98 -4.08 -2.36
CA ASN A 637 0.88 -4.75 -1.08
C ASN A 637 -0.28 -5.75 -1.12
N MET A 638 -0.11 -6.86 -0.42
CA MET A 638 -1.03 -7.99 -0.45
C MET A 638 -1.29 -8.47 0.98
N GLU A 639 -2.54 -8.86 1.24
CA GLU A 639 -2.96 -9.46 2.51
C GLU A 639 -3.48 -10.87 2.24
N ASN A 640 -2.96 -11.84 2.98
CA ASN A 640 -3.45 -13.21 2.88
C ASN A 640 -4.78 -13.32 3.63
N PHE A 641 -5.79 -13.85 2.95
CA PHE A 641 -7.07 -14.21 3.57
C PHE A 641 -6.88 -15.34 4.57
N ASP A 642 -6.05 -16.32 4.20
CA ASP A 642 -5.60 -17.39 5.09
C ASP A 642 -4.48 -16.85 6.00
N PRO A 643 -4.55 -17.03 7.32
CA PRO A 643 -3.54 -16.53 8.24
C PRO A 643 -2.25 -17.36 8.18
N LEU A 644 -1.18 -16.84 8.79
CA LEU A 644 0.13 -17.48 8.79
C LEU A 644 0.06 -18.95 9.25
N GLY A 645 0.71 -19.81 8.47
CA GLY A 645 0.72 -21.26 8.63
C GLY A 645 0.34 -21.99 7.33
N ILE A 646 -0.25 -21.26 6.38
CA ILE A 646 -0.48 -21.69 5.00
C ILE A 646 0.44 -20.85 4.11
N HIS A 647 1.22 -21.50 3.24
CA HIS A 647 2.18 -20.83 2.37
C HIS A 647 1.45 -19.82 1.45
N THR A 648 2.01 -18.62 1.24
CA THR A 648 1.45 -17.57 0.36
C THR A 648 0.96 -18.10 -1.01
N GLY A 649 1.77 -18.98 -1.63
CA GLY A 649 1.43 -19.70 -2.86
C GLY A 649 0.17 -20.60 -2.79
N ASP A 650 -0.18 -21.15 -1.63
CA ASP A 650 -1.40 -21.94 -1.36
C ASP A 650 -2.48 -21.15 -0.59
N SER A 651 -2.23 -19.88 -0.25
CA SER A 651 -3.20 -19.00 0.36
C SER A 651 -4.09 -18.31 -0.68
N ILE A 652 -5.32 -17.99 -0.29
CA ILE A 652 -6.09 -16.95 -0.96
C ILE A 652 -5.46 -15.59 -0.59
N VAL A 653 -5.21 -14.73 -1.59
CA VAL A 653 -4.49 -13.46 -1.41
C VAL A 653 -5.29 -12.31 -1.99
N ILE A 654 -5.35 -11.19 -1.26
CA ILE A 654 -6.13 -10.01 -1.61
C ILE A 654 -5.20 -8.80 -1.81
N ALA A 655 -5.41 -8.05 -2.90
CA ALA A 655 -4.66 -6.82 -3.19
C ALA A 655 -5.61 -5.64 -3.48
N PRO A 656 -5.42 -4.46 -2.86
CA PRO A 656 -4.49 -4.19 -1.75
C PRO A 656 -4.96 -4.85 -0.44
N SER A 657 -4.21 -4.71 0.66
CA SER A 657 -4.68 -5.10 2.00
C SER A 657 -6.00 -4.41 2.37
N GLN A 658 -6.86 -5.09 3.13
CA GLN A 658 -8.19 -4.63 3.52
C GLN A 658 -8.33 -4.26 4.99
N THR A 659 -7.54 -4.89 5.87
CA THR A 659 -7.75 -4.81 7.33
C THR A 659 -6.64 -4.09 8.09
N LEU A 660 -5.72 -3.44 7.37
CA LEU A 660 -4.63 -2.64 7.94
C LEU A 660 -5.07 -1.19 8.13
N SER A 661 -4.79 -0.63 9.31
CA SER A 661 -4.86 0.82 9.53
C SER A 661 -3.74 1.56 8.77
N ASN A 662 -3.86 2.89 8.63
CA ASN A 662 -2.79 3.72 8.05
C ASN A 662 -1.45 3.53 8.77
N THR A 663 -1.49 3.39 10.11
CA THR A 663 -0.26 3.19 10.88
C THR A 663 0.40 1.85 10.56
N GLU A 664 -0.37 0.75 10.55
CA GLU A 664 0.19 -0.58 10.22
C GLU A 664 0.68 -0.64 8.77
N TYR A 665 -0.09 -0.10 7.83
CA TYR A 665 0.28 -0.06 6.42
C TYR A 665 1.62 0.67 6.20
N HIS A 666 1.75 1.88 6.72
CA HIS A 666 2.95 2.69 6.49
C HIS A 666 4.13 2.26 7.37
N MET A 667 3.89 1.64 8.53
CA MET A 667 4.94 0.99 9.33
C MET A 667 5.58 -0.17 8.56
N LEU A 668 4.79 -1.08 7.99
CA LEU A 668 5.31 -2.21 7.21
C LEU A 668 5.94 -1.73 5.89
N ARG A 669 5.36 -0.69 5.26
CA ARG A 669 5.94 -0.04 4.07
C ARG A 669 7.31 0.57 4.38
N GLU A 670 7.43 1.38 5.43
CA GLU A 670 8.70 2.01 5.83
C GLU A 670 9.77 0.97 6.15
N THR A 671 9.38 -0.08 6.88
CA THR A 671 10.24 -1.23 7.18
C THR A 671 10.74 -1.89 5.89
N ALA A 672 9.85 -2.08 4.90
CA ALA A 672 10.21 -2.67 3.61
C ALA A 672 11.29 -1.85 2.91
N LEU A 673 11.09 -0.53 2.82
CA LEU A 673 12.07 0.35 2.18
C LEU A 673 13.40 0.37 2.95
N LYS A 674 13.36 0.38 4.29
CA LYS A 674 14.55 0.36 5.15
C LYS A 674 15.37 -0.93 4.94
N VAL A 675 14.72 -2.09 4.97
CA VAL A 675 15.35 -3.40 4.76
C VAL A 675 15.95 -3.51 3.36
N VAL A 676 15.19 -3.16 2.32
CA VAL A 676 15.63 -3.26 0.93
C VAL A 676 16.81 -2.33 0.62
N ARG A 677 16.82 -1.13 1.20
CA ARG A 677 17.98 -0.22 1.12
C ARG A 677 19.19 -0.79 1.85
N HIS A 678 19.02 -1.30 3.07
CA HIS A 678 20.11 -1.85 3.86
C HIS A 678 20.77 -3.07 3.20
N LEU A 679 19.96 -3.96 2.63
CA LEU A 679 20.46 -5.12 1.88
C LEU A 679 21.17 -4.72 0.58
N GLY A 680 20.89 -3.54 0.02
CA GLY A 680 21.51 -3.08 -1.22
C GLY A 680 20.90 -3.68 -2.48
N ILE A 681 19.61 -4.01 -2.45
CA ILE A 681 18.87 -4.57 -3.59
C ILE A 681 18.80 -3.54 -4.73
N VAL A 682 18.96 -3.99 -5.98
CA VAL A 682 18.81 -3.16 -7.19
C VAL A 682 17.97 -3.91 -8.20
N GLY A 683 16.76 -3.44 -8.45
CA GLY A 683 15.73 -4.15 -9.18
C GLY A 683 14.46 -4.27 -8.36
N GLU A 684 13.91 -5.49 -8.28
CA GLU A 684 12.69 -5.81 -7.56
C GLU A 684 12.98 -6.89 -6.49
N CYS A 685 12.19 -6.85 -5.42
CA CYS A 685 12.09 -7.93 -4.44
C CYS A 685 10.72 -7.97 -3.76
N ASN A 686 10.37 -9.16 -3.27
CA ASN A 686 9.22 -9.38 -2.40
C ASN A 686 9.69 -9.47 -0.93
N ILE A 687 8.95 -8.86 0.00
CA ILE A 687 9.17 -8.98 1.45
C ILE A 687 7.86 -9.39 2.13
N GLN A 688 7.95 -10.31 3.10
CA GLN A 688 6.80 -10.88 3.79
C GLN A 688 6.86 -10.64 5.30
N TYR A 689 5.70 -10.38 5.89
CA TYR A 689 5.53 -10.05 7.30
C TYR A 689 4.50 -10.96 7.96
N ALA A 690 4.76 -11.30 9.22
CA ALA A 690 3.73 -11.72 10.16
C ALA A 690 3.36 -10.51 11.02
N LEU A 691 2.12 -10.04 10.94
CA LEU A 691 1.59 -8.95 11.76
C LEU A 691 0.61 -9.49 12.81
N ASN A 692 0.82 -9.10 14.07
CA ASN A 692 -0.04 -9.50 15.17
C ASN A 692 -1.45 -8.91 14.99
N PRO A 693 -2.53 -9.71 15.06
CA PRO A 693 -3.89 -9.21 14.83
C PRO A 693 -4.41 -8.30 15.96
N HIS A 694 -3.68 -8.18 17.07
CA HIS A 694 -4.09 -7.45 18.27
C HIS A 694 -3.12 -6.32 18.68
N SER A 695 -2.09 -6.05 17.89
CA SER A 695 -1.12 -4.97 18.16
C SER A 695 -0.34 -4.62 16.91
N GLN A 696 0.57 -3.64 17.01
CA GLN A 696 1.51 -3.31 15.94
C GLN A 696 2.78 -4.18 15.95
N ASP A 697 2.83 -5.24 16.76
CA ASP A 697 3.97 -6.15 16.76
C ASP A 697 4.00 -6.97 15.46
N TYR A 698 5.18 -7.06 14.85
CA TYR A 698 5.38 -7.76 13.60
C TYR A 698 6.75 -8.44 13.57
N CYS A 699 6.91 -9.39 12.65
CA CYS A 699 8.19 -9.99 12.31
C CYS A 699 8.33 -10.07 10.79
N ILE A 700 9.54 -9.84 10.28
CA ILE A 700 9.91 -10.14 8.90
C ILE A 700 10.09 -11.66 8.79
N ILE A 701 9.42 -12.26 7.80
CA ILE A 701 9.48 -13.70 7.53
C ILE A 701 10.61 -14.00 6.55
N GLU A 702 10.66 -13.28 5.44
CA GLU A 702 11.66 -13.44 4.39
C GLU A 702 11.69 -12.26 3.42
N VAL A 703 12.78 -12.17 2.66
CA VAL A 703 12.93 -11.31 1.49
C VAL A 703 13.37 -12.17 0.32
N ASN A 704 12.63 -12.13 -0.78
CA ASN A 704 13.00 -12.79 -2.02
C ASN A 704 13.62 -11.75 -2.97
N ALA A 705 14.95 -11.73 -3.11
CA ALA A 705 15.69 -10.77 -3.94
C ALA A 705 15.69 -11.12 -5.44
N ARG A 706 14.55 -11.58 -5.94
CA ARG A 706 14.29 -11.99 -7.32
C ARG A 706 12.81 -11.85 -7.65
N LEU A 707 12.51 -11.89 -8.94
CA LEU A 707 11.13 -12.03 -9.38
C LEU A 707 10.54 -13.32 -8.81
N SER A 708 9.25 -13.26 -8.54
CA SER A 708 8.49 -14.27 -7.81
C SER A 708 7.08 -14.43 -8.37
N ARG A 709 6.34 -15.41 -7.85
CA ARG A 709 4.89 -15.53 -8.10
C ARG A 709 4.14 -14.27 -7.65
N SER A 710 4.48 -13.77 -6.46
CA SER A 710 3.92 -12.53 -5.91
C SER A 710 4.17 -11.33 -6.83
N SER A 711 5.37 -11.22 -7.44
CA SER A 711 5.68 -10.16 -8.40
C SER A 711 4.87 -10.23 -9.70
N ALA A 712 4.59 -11.45 -10.20
CA ALA A 712 3.77 -11.64 -11.38
C ALA A 712 2.31 -11.28 -11.08
N LEU A 713 1.78 -11.73 -9.93
CA LEU A 713 0.46 -11.37 -9.44
C LEU A 713 0.33 -9.84 -9.29
N ALA A 714 1.28 -9.20 -8.62
CA ALA A 714 1.31 -7.76 -8.41
C ALA A 714 1.39 -6.98 -9.73
N SER A 715 2.17 -7.45 -10.70
CA SER A 715 2.24 -6.83 -12.03
C SER A 715 0.89 -6.84 -12.74
N LYS A 716 0.11 -7.92 -12.59
CA LYS A 716 -1.24 -8.04 -13.15
C LYS A 716 -2.28 -7.26 -12.35
N ALA A 717 -2.16 -7.26 -11.03
CA ALA A 717 -3.06 -6.56 -10.12
C ALA A 717 -2.95 -5.04 -10.28
N THR A 718 -1.75 -4.51 -10.53
CA THR A 718 -1.51 -3.06 -10.60
C THR A 718 -1.40 -2.53 -12.02
N GLY A 719 -1.08 -3.40 -12.99
CA GLY A 719 -0.66 -2.98 -14.33
C GLY A 719 0.77 -2.43 -14.40
N TYR A 720 1.53 -2.47 -13.29
CA TYR A 720 2.93 -2.06 -13.23
C TYR A 720 3.84 -3.22 -13.66
N PRO A 721 4.64 -3.10 -14.74
CA PRO A 721 5.40 -4.24 -15.26
C PRO A 721 6.71 -4.47 -14.50
N LEU A 722 6.65 -5.08 -13.31
CA LEU A 722 7.79 -5.21 -12.38
C LEU A 722 9.05 -5.80 -13.05
N ALA A 723 8.93 -6.93 -13.75
CA ALA A 723 10.08 -7.57 -14.41
C ALA A 723 10.74 -6.69 -15.48
N PHE A 724 9.95 -5.92 -16.24
CA PHE A 724 10.47 -4.97 -17.23
C PHE A 724 11.23 -3.83 -16.55
N VAL A 725 10.64 -3.25 -15.49
CA VAL A 725 11.26 -2.18 -14.73
C VAL A 725 12.54 -2.67 -14.06
N ALA A 726 12.51 -3.79 -13.35
CA ALA A 726 13.67 -4.39 -12.69
C ALA A 726 14.83 -4.64 -13.66
N ALA A 727 14.55 -5.11 -14.88
CA ALA A 727 15.58 -5.26 -15.91
C ALA A 727 16.22 -3.92 -16.33
N LYS A 728 15.43 -2.84 -16.48
CA LYS A 728 15.97 -1.49 -16.74
C LYS A 728 16.79 -0.96 -15.56
N LEU A 729 16.35 -1.20 -14.33
CA LEU A 729 17.11 -0.81 -13.13
C LEU A 729 18.45 -1.54 -13.04
N GLY A 730 18.48 -2.82 -13.43
CA GLY A 730 19.72 -3.60 -13.53
C GLY A 730 20.73 -3.06 -14.55
N LEU A 731 20.29 -2.20 -15.48
CA LEU A 731 21.15 -1.45 -16.42
C LEU A 731 21.58 -0.07 -15.87
N GLY A 732 21.18 0.28 -14.65
CA GLY A 732 21.46 1.59 -14.03
C GLY A 732 20.58 2.73 -14.54
N ILE A 733 19.43 2.43 -15.16
CA ILE A 733 18.41 3.44 -15.49
C ILE A 733 17.55 3.66 -14.26
N ASN A 734 17.38 4.90 -13.81
CA ASN A 734 16.67 5.19 -12.56
C ASN A 734 15.15 5.31 -12.77
N LEU A 735 14.38 5.06 -11.71
CA LEU A 735 12.90 5.07 -11.73
C LEU A 735 12.29 6.35 -12.33
N PRO A 736 12.78 7.58 -12.03
CA PRO A 736 12.20 8.82 -12.58
C PRO A 736 12.41 8.98 -14.09
N GLU A 737 13.39 8.27 -14.65
CA GLU A 737 13.73 8.32 -16.08
C GLU A 737 12.87 7.36 -16.92
N LEU A 738 12.28 6.36 -16.27
CA LEU A 738 11.43 5.36 -16.90
C LEU A 738 10.01 5.91 -17.06
N LYS A 739 9.44 5.74 -18.25
CA LYS A 739 8.03 6.10 -18.51
C LYS A 739 7.10 4.99 -18.04
N ASN A 740 5.98 5.37 -17.43
CA ASN A 740 4.88 4.45 -17.14
C ASN A 740 4.22 4.01 -18.46
N SER A 741 4.24 2.70 -18.75
CA SER A 741 3.70 2.14 -19.98
C SER A 741 2.18 2.24 -20.11
N VAL A 742 1.45 2.38 -19.00
CA VAL A 742 -0.02 2.48 -18.96
C VAL A 742 -0.49 3.91 -19.22
N THR A 743 0.04 4.88 -18.49
CA THR A 743 -0.37 6.29 -18.60
C THR A 743 0.36 7.02 -19.74
N LYS A 744 1.59 6.60 -20.07
CA LYS A 744 2.52 7.21 -21.05
C LYS A 744 2.94 8.65 -20.77
N SER A 745 2.27 9.34 -19.85
CA SER A 745 2.51 10.73 -19.46
C SER A 745 3.18 10.87 -18.10
N THR A 746 3.31 9.80 -17.32
CA THR A 746 3.96 9.81 -16.00
C THR A 746 5.19 8.91 -15.99
N THR A 747 5.98 8.97 -14.92
CA THR A 747 7.15 8.12 -14.72
C THR A 747 6.78 6.78 -14.06
N ALA A 748 7.72 5.84 -14.02
CA ALA A 748 7.61 4.60 -13.25
C ALA A 748 7.91 4.80 -11.75
N CYS A 749 8.32 5.99 -11.34
CA CYS A 749 8.55 6.35 -9.94
C CYS A 749 7.23 6.75 -9.27
N PHE A 750 6.34 5.79 -9.01
CA PHE A 750 5.09 6.02 -8.29
C PHE A 750 4.58 4.71 -7.67
N GLU A 751 3.73 4.83 -6.65
CA GLU A 751 3.02 3.70 -6.07
C GLU A 751 1.61 3.59 -6.66
N PRO A 752 1.26 2.48 -7.34
CA PRO A 752 -0.08 2.28 -7.88
C PRO A 752 -1.19 2.45 -6.83
N SER A 753 -2.22 3.22 -7.18
CA SER A 753 -3.48 3.29 -6.43
C SER A 753 -4.54 2.49 -7.18
N LEU A 754 -5.19 1.58 -6.47
CA LEU A 754 -6.17 0.65 -7.02
C LEU A 754 -7.58 1.16 -6.66
N ASP A 755 -8.43 1.42 -7.65
CA ASP A 755 -9.85 1.74 -7.43
C ASP A 755 -10.77 0.50 -7.56
N TYR A 756 -10.13 -0.66 -7.33
CA TYR A 756 -10.67 -2.01 -7.34
C TYR A 756 -9.89 -2.87 -6.34
N CYS A 757 -10.34 -4.10 -6.17
CA CYS A 757 -9.69 -5.14 -5.41
C CYS A 757 -9.41 -6.33 -6.32
N VAL A 758 -8.41 -7.11 -5.95
CA VAL A 758 -7.99 -8.33 -6.63
C VAL A 758 -8.03 -9.48 -5.65
N ALA A 759 -8.55 -10.62 -6.07
CA ALA A 759 -8.43 -11.88 -5.34
C ALA A 759 -7.65 -12.89 -6.18
N LYS A 760 -6.55 -13.40 -5.63
CA LYS A 760 -5.87 -14.60 -6.12
C LYS A 760 -6.36 -15.80 -5.34
N VAL A 761 -6.73 -16.86 -6.05
CA VAL A 761 -7.08 -18.16 -5.46
C VAL A 761 -6.22 -19.24 -6.11
N PRO A 762 -5.52 -20.07 -5.33
CA PRO A 762 -4.73 -21.18 -5.85
C PRO A 762 -5.62 -22.28 -6.44
N ARG A 763 -5.04 -23.06 -7.35
CA ARG A 763 -5.65 -24.23 -7.98
C ARG A 763 -4.90 -25.48 -7.55
N TRP A 764 -5.61 -26.45 -7.00
CA TRP A 764 -5.08 -27.75 -6.60
C TRP A 764 -5.66 -28.89 -7.45
N ASP A 765 -4.87 -29.95 -7.61
CA ASP A 765 -5.24 -31.19 -8.32
C ASP A 765 -5.08 -32.44 -7.41
N LEU A 766 -5.23 -32.25 -6.09
CA LEU A 766 -4.90 -33.26 -5.06
C LEU A 766 -5.71 -34.56 -5.19
N SER A 767 -6.92 -34.51 -5.73
CA SER A 767 -7.76 -35.69 -5.97
C SER A 767 -7.16 -36.71 -6.94
N LYS A 768 -6.16 -36.31 -7.75
CA LYS A 768 -5.45 -37.22 -8.67
C LYS A 768 -4.41 -38.10 -7.95
N PHE A 769 -4.10 -37.83 -6.67
CA PHE A 769 -3.02 -38.46 -5.94
C PHE A 769 -3.54 -39.14 -4.65
N GLU A 770 -3.96 -40.40 -4.75
CA GLU A 770 -4.61 -41.14 -3.64
C GLU A 770 -3.78 -41.21 -2.34
N ASN A 771 -2.44 -41.23 -2.46
CA ASN A 771 -1.52 -41.36 -1.33
C ASN A 771 -0.95 -40.01 -0.85
N VAL A 772 -1.49 -38.88 -1.31
CA VAL A 772 -1.05 -37.53 -0.93
C VAL A 772 -2.11 -36.87 -0.05
N SER A 773 -1.70 -36.34 1.09
CA SER A 773 -2.60 -35.60 1.98
C SER A 773 -3.18 -34.37 1.29
N THR A 774 -4.49 -34.14 1.47
CA THR A 774 -5.20 -32.94 1.01
C THR A 774 -5.03 -31.73 1.93
N GLU A 775 -4.37 -31.91 3.07
CA GLU A 775 -4.07 -30.82 4.00
C GLU A 775 -3.09 -29.84 3.36
N ILE A 776 -3.35 -28.54 3.52
CA ILE A 776 -2.47 -27.46 3.05
C ILE A 776 -1.84 -26.79 4.27
N GLY A 777 -0.63 -26.26 4.09
CA GLY A 777 0.16 -25.68 5.17
C GLY A 777 1.33 -24.89 4.61
N SER A 778 2.45 -24.88 5.31
CA SER A 778 3.65 -24.13 4.91
C SER A 778 4.37 -24.70 3.69
N SER A 779 4.03 -25.92 3.23
CA SER A 779 4.55 -26.49 1.98
C SER A 779 3.51 -26.40 0.86
N MET A 780 3.89 -25.74 -0.24
CA MET A 780 3.01 -25.47 -1.37
C MET A 780 2.64 -26.76 -2.13
N LYS A 781 1.35 -26.93 -2.45
CA LYS A 781 0.84 -28.06 -3.24
C LYS A 781 0.00 -27.64 -4.45
N SER A 782 -0.32 -26.36 -4.58
CA SER A 782 -1.06 -25.84 -5.73
C SER A 782 -0.27 -26.00 -7.03
N VAL A 783 -0.99 -26.31 -8.11
CA VAL A 783 -0.44 -26.50 -9.46
C VAL A 783 -0.64 -25.27 -10.35
N GLY A 784 -1.39 -24.29 -9.88
CA GLY A 784 -1.70 -23.06 -10.59
C GLY A 784 -2.44 -22.07 -9.71
N GLU A 785 -2.91 -20.98 -10.31
CA GLU A 785 -3.67 -19.94 -9.62
C GLU A 785 -4.53 -19.17 -10.61
N VAL A 786 -5.54 -18.48 -10.08
CA VAL A 786 -6.40 -17.57 -10.83
C VAL A 786 -6.41 -16.21 -10.15
N MET A 787 -6.68 -15.15 -10.92
CA MET A 787 -6.79 -13.80 -10.43
C MET A 787 -8.09 -13.16 -10.92
N ALA A 788 -8.92 -12.65 -10.01
CA ALA A 788 -10.15 -11.94 -10.32
C ALA A 788 -10.09 -10.48 -9.86
N ILE A 789 -10.61 -9.58 -10.69
CA ILE A 789 -10.71 -8.14 -10.40
C ILE A 789 -12.18 -7.75 -10.24
N GLY A 790 -12.47 -6.88 -9.29
CA GLY A 790 -13.81 -6.41 -8.95
C GLY A 790 -13.74 -5.26 -7.96
N ARG A 791 -14.86 -4.61 -7.67
CA ARG A 791 -14.89 -3.41 -6.83
C ARG A 791 -15.62 -3.63 -5.50
N THR A 792 -15.91 -4.89 -5.16
CA THR A 792 -16.20 -5.35 -3.80
C THR A 792 -15.53 -6.71 -3.56
N PHE A 793 -15.27 -7.06 -2.31
CA PHE A 793 -14.70 -8.38 -1.95
C PHE A 793 -15.58 -9.53 -2.46
N GLU A 794 -16.90 -9.44 -2.30
CA GLU A 794 -17.85 -10.48 -2.71
C GLU A 794 -17.85 -10.71 -4.21
N GLU A 795 -17.62 -9.66 -5.01
CA GLU A 795 -17.49 -9.78 -6.45
C GLU A 795 -16.22 -10.56 -6.81
N VAL A 796 -15.08 -10.20 -6.23
CA VAL A 796 -13.78 -10.82 -6.57
C VAL A 796 -13.71 -12.26 -6.13
N ILE A 797 -14.14 -12.58 -4.90
CA ILE A 797 -14.02 -13.95 -4.38
C ILE A 797 -14.91 -14.92 -5.16
N GLN A 798 -16.13 -14.52 -5.50
CA GLN A 798 -17.02 -15.37 -6.30
C GLN A 798 -16.50 -15.57 -7.73
N LYS A 799 -15.95 -14.52 -8.35
CA LYS A 799 -15.32 -14.64 -9.68
C LYS A 799 -14.11 -15.56 -9.62
N ALA A 800 -13.24 -15.41 -8.62
CA ALA A 800 -12.06 -16.24 -8.46
C ALA A 800 -12.43 -17.71 -8.26
N LEU A 801 -13.37 -18.02 -7.36
CA LEU A 801 -13.83 -19.40 -7.12
C LEU A 801 -14.40 -20.08 -8.38
N ARG A 802 -15.12 -19.33 -9.22
CA ARG A 802 -15.59 -19.80 -10.54
C ARG A 802 -14.45 -20.05 -11.54
N MET A 803 -13.38 -19.25 -11.47
CA MET A 803 -12.22 -19.41 -12.35
C MET A 803 -11.38 -20.63 -12.01
N VAL A 804 -11.35 -21.06 -10.73
CA VAL A 804 -10.55 -22.22 -10.28
C VAL A 804 -10.98 -23.52 -10.97
N GLU A 805 -12.28 -23.76 -11.08
CA GLU A 805 -12.84 -24.99 -11.66
C GLU A 805 -14.26 -24.70 -12.19
N PRO A 806 -14.61 -25.09 -13.44
CA PRO A 806 -15.95 -24.88 -14.01
C PRO A 806 -17.11 -25.46 -13.19
N ALA A 807 -16.86 -26.47 -12.34
CA ALA A 807 -17.86 -27.04 -11.44
C ALA A 807 -18.20 -26.14 -10.23
N ASN A 808 -17.50 -25.02 -10.03
CA ASN A 808 -17.79 -24.05 -8.99
C ASN A 808 -18.69 -22.94 -9.52
N ALA A 809 -19.88 -22.75 -8.91
CA ALA A 809 -20.73 -21.59 -9.23
C ALA A 809 -20.30 -20.31 -8.46
N GLY A 810 -19.53 -20.45 -7.37
CA GLY A 810 -19.03 -19.36 -6.55
C GLY A 810 -18.75 -19.81 -5.13
N PHE A 811 -19.03 -18.93 -4.17
CA PHE A 811 -18.99 -19.25 -2.74
C PHE A 811 -20.33 -19.87 -2.34
N GLU A 812 -20.40 -21.20 -2.35
CA GLU A 812 -21.59 -21.97 -1.99
C GLU A 812 -21.20 -23.26 -1.27
N PRO A 813 -22.07 -23.81 -0.42
CA PRO A 813 -21.85 -25.13 0.16
C PRO A 813 -21.85 -26.21 -0.93
N LYS A 814 -20.81 -27.06 -0.96
CA LYS A 814 -20.78 -28.22 -1.87
C LYS A 814 -21.71 -29.33 -1.40
N VAL A 815 -22.21 -30.12 -2.35
CA VAL A 815 -23.04 -31.31 -2.10
C VAL A 815 -22.11 -32.44 -1.67
N GLU A 816 -21.74 -32.41 -0.40
CA GLU A 816 -21.11 -33.53 0.31
C GLU A 816 -21.96 -33.80 1.57
N ASP A 817 -21.82 -35.01 2.14
CA ASP A 817 -22.66 -35.53 3.24
C ASP A 817 -22.92 -34.50 4.37
N PRO A 818 -24.07 -34.58 5.08
CA PRO A 818 -24.41 -33.64 6.14
C PRO A 818 -23.30 -33.55 7.19
N PHE A 819 -22.69 -32.38 7.30
CA PHE A 819 -21.70 -32.09 8.34
C PHE A 819 -22.41 -31.92 9.68
N THR A 820 -22.01 -32.70 10.69
CA THR A 820 -22.26 -32.34 12.09
C THR A 820 -21.47 -31.09 12.44
N LYS A 821 -21.89 -30.34 13.47
CA LYS A 821 -21.16 -29.17 13.97
C LYS A 821 -19.71 -29.56 14.31
N GLU A 822 -19.50 -30.69 14.97
CA GLU A 822 -18.17 -31.21 15.33
C GLU A 822 -17.33 -31.56 14.10
N GLY A 823 -17.94 -32.19 13.09
CA GLY A 823 -17.26 -32.52 11.84
C GLY A 823 -16.78 -31.26 11.09
N LEU A 824 -17.59 -30.20 11.11
CA LEU A 824 -17.26 -28.93 10.48
C LEU A 824 -16.16 -28.18 11.23
N ILE A 825 -16.19 -28.18 12.57
CA ILE A 825 -15.12 -27.60 13.39
C ILE A 825 -13.79 -28.27 13.05
N LYS A 826 -13.77 -29.61 12.95
CA LYS A 826 -12.57 -30.37 12.59
C LYS A 826 -12.06 -30.00 11.19
N SER A 827 -12.94 -29.88 10.20
CA SER A 827 -12.56 -29.57 8.82
C SER A 827 -12.13 -28.12 8.60
N LEU A 828 -12.55 -27.19 9.48
CA LEU A 828 -12.12 -25.79 9.46
C LEU A 828 -10.79 -25.58 10.19
N ALA A 829 -10.52 -26.38 11.24
CA ALA A 829 -9.30 -26.30 12.04
C ALA A 829 -8.04 -26.77 11.30
N VAL A 830 -8.19 -27.77 10.42
CA VAL A 830 -7.10 -28.29 9.57
C VAL A 830 -7.34 -27.82 8.13
N PRO A 831 -6.54 -26.86 7.62
CA PRO A 831 -6.75 -26.31 6.28
C PRO A 831 -6.61 -27.39 5.19
N THR A 832 -7.52 -27.37 4.23
CA THR A 832 -7.48 -28.19 3.00
C THR A 832 -7.88 -27.33 1.80
N ASP A 833 -7.71 -27.87 0.59
CA ASP A 833 -8.21 -27.28 -0.66
C ASP A 833 -9.72 -27.01 -0.68
N LYS A 834 -10.48 -27.61 0.25
CA LYS A 834 -11.95 -27.44 0.38
C LYS A 834 -12.38 -26.48 1.47
N ARG A 835 -11.46 -25.92 2.26
CA ARG A 835 -11.78 -25.13 3.47
C ARG A 835 -12.78 -24.00 3.22
N ILE A 836 -12.65 -23.28 2.11
CA ILE A 836 -13.56 -22.17 1.74
C ILE A 836 -15.01 -22.63 1.57
N PHE A 837 -15.25 -23.85 1.07
CA PHE A 837 -16.59 -24.40 0.90
C PHE A 837 -17.17 -24.93 2.22
N HIS A 838 -16.31 -25.38 3.14
CA HIS A 838 -16.73 -25.66 4.52
C HIS A 838 -17.12 -24.38 5.27
N ILE A 839 -16.41 -23.26 5.03
CA ILE A 839 -16.84 -21.95 5.54
C ILE A 839 -18.21 -21.56 4.94
N ALA A 840 -18.41 -21.78 3.63
CA ALA A 840 -19.70 -21.54 3.00
C ALA A 840 -20.83 -22.35 3.66
N ARG A 841 -20.60 -23.65 3.92
CA ARG A 841 -21.54 -24.51 4.65
C ARG A 841 -21.84 -23.97 6.06
N ALA A 842 -20.81 -23.58 6.80
CA ALA A 842 -20.93 -23.07 8.17
C ALA A 842 -21.82 -21.83 8.26
N LEU A 843 -21.58 -20.85 7.37
CA LEU A 843 -22.27 -19.55 7.37
C LEU A 843 -23.65 -19.61 6.70
N ASN A 844 -23.81 -20.42 5.64
CA ASN A 844 -25.07 -20.55 4.93
C ASN A 844 -26.15 -21.24 5.77
N ASP A 845 -25.78 -22.33 6.41
CA ASP A 845 -26.72 -23.15 7.19
C ASP A 845 -26.85 -22.64 8.64
N GLY A 846 -26.09 -21.59 9.00
CA GLY A 846 -26.09 -20.99 10.34
C GLY A 846 -25.57 -21.92 11.44
N ILE A 847 -24.69 -22.87 11.09
CA ILE A 847 -24.13 -23.86 12.03
C ILE A 847 -23.11 -23.22 12.96
N LEU A 848 -22.33 -22.26 12.43
CA LEU A 848 -21.34 -21.49 13.18
C LEU A 848 -21.52 -19.99 12.95
N THR A 849 -21.25 -19.19 13.96
CA THR A 849 -21.16 -17.73 13.85
C THR A 849 -19.85 -17.29 13.19
N ILE A 850 -19.78 -16.02 12.78
CA ILE A 850 -18.53 -15.41 12.28
C ILE A 850 -17.39 -15.56 13.30
N ASP A 851 -17.68 -15.31 14.58
CA ASP A 851 -16.68 -15.39 15.65
C ASP A 851 -16.22 -16.83 15.89
N GLU A 852 -17.14 -17.81 15.87
CA GLU A 852 -16.77 -19.23 15.97
C GLU A 852 -15.87 -19.66 14.80
N VAL A 853 -16.19 -19.22 13.57
CA VAL A 853 -15.34 -19.50 12.39
C VAL A 853 -14.00 -18.78 12.51
N HIS A 854 -13.96 -17.54 12.97
CA HIS A 854 -12.71 -16.81 13.23
C HIS A 854 -11.85 -17.52 14.27
N ASP A 855 -12.43 -17.95 15.39
CA ASP A 855 -11.68 -18.60 16.46
C ASP A 855 -11.02 -19.90 16.02
N ILE A 856 -11.68 -20.65 15.13
CA ILE A 856 -11.15 -21.89 14.57
C ILE A 856 -10.11 -21.60 13.48
N THR A 857 -10.43 -20.67 12.57
CA THR A 857 -9.66 -20.51 11.33
C THR A 857 -8.57 -19.47 11.39
N LYS A 858 -8.72 -18.49 12.28
CA LYS A 858 -7.99 -17.22 12.41
C LYS A 858 -8.09 -16.31 11.18
N ILE A 859 -9.02 -16.58 10.25
CA ILE A 859 -9.37 -15.67 9.14
C ILE A 859 -10.05 -14.44 9.74
N ASP A 860 -9.61 -13.25 9.35
CA ASP A 860 -10.11 -11.98 9.90
C ASP A 860 -11.65 -11.86 9.74
N THR A 861 -12.33 -11.41 10.81
CA THR A 861 -13.80 -11.32 10.86
C THR A 861 -14.37 -10.39 9.81
N TRP A 862 -13.59 -9.41 9.30
CA TRP A 862 -14.02 -8.60 8.18
C TRP A 862 -14.31 -9.47 6.95
N TYR A 863 -13.37 -10.33 6.53
CA TYR A 863 -13.56 -11.21 5.38
C TYR A 863 -14.74 -12.18 5.58
N LEU A 864 -14.84 -12.78 6.78
CA LEU A 864 -15.94 -13.69 7.13
C LEU A 864 -17.30 -12.98 7.08
N SER A 865 -17.37 -11.72 7.54
CA SER A 865 -18.58 -10.91 7.43
C SER A 865 -18.97 -10.64 5.97
N ARG A 866 -18.00 -10.46 5.07
CA ARG A 866 -18.26 -10.31 3.63
C ARG A 866 -18.73 -11.62 3.00
N LEU A 867 -18.21 -12.77 3.43
CA LEU A 867 -18.69 -14.08 3.00
C LEU A 867 -20.12 -14.34 3.49
N GLN A 868 -20.45 -13.98 4.73
CA GLN A 868 -21.82 -14.05 5.24
C GLN A 868 -22.80 -13.23 4.39
N ARG A 869 -22.39 -12.07 3.82
CA ARG A 869 -23.24 -11.30 2.90
C ARG A 869 -23.64 -12.09 1.66
N ILE A 870 -22.76 -12.97 1.16
CA ILE A 870 -23.05 -13.82 0.00
C ILE A 870 -24.11 -14.86 0.40
N SER A 871 -23.90 -15.56 1.52
CA SER A 871 -24.85 -16.54 2.06
C SER A 871 -26.21 -15.92 2.37
N ASP A 872 -26.23 -14.72 2.97
CA ASP A 872 -27.46 -13.98 3.23
C ASP A 872 -28.18 -13.65 1.92
N CYS A 873 -27.44 -13.19 0.90
CA CYS A 873 -28.01 -12.90 -0.42
C CYS A 873 -28.66 -14.14 -1.05
N ASP A 874 -27.99 -15.30 -0.99
CA ASP A 874 -28.51 -16.57 -1.52
C ASP A 874 -29.80 -17.00 -0.80
N ALA A 875 -29.81 -16.92 0.53
CA ALA A 875 -30.99 -17.22 1.34
C ALA A 875 -32.18 -16.30 0.98
N ASN A 876 -31.94 -14.99 0.76
CA ASN A 876 -33.01 -14.07 0.35
C ASN A 876 -33.54 -14.37 -1.04
N LEU A 877 -32.65 -14.66 -2.00
CA LEU A 877 -33.04 -14.99 -3.36
C LEU A 877 -33.87 -16.28 -3.40
N THR A 878 -33.49 -17.27 -2.60
CA THR A 878 -34.24 -18.52 -2.45
C THR A 878 -35.60 -18.28 -1.80
N ALA A 879 -35.67 -17.44 -0.76
CA ALA A 879 -36.93 -17.08 -0.10
C ALA A 879 -37.92 -16.34 -1.02
N LEU A 880 -37.43 -15.58 -2.00
CA LEU A 880 -38.27 -14.92 -3.01
C LEU A 880 -38.95 -15.91 -3.98
N GLY A 881 -38.46 -17.15 -4.09
CA GLY A 881 -38.96 -18.14 -5.03
C GLY A 881 -38.52 -17.88 -6.48
N SER A 882 -39.26 -18.43 -7.46
CA SER A 882 -38.94 -18.25 -8.88
C SER A 882 -39.62 -17.02 -9.46
N LEU A 883 -39.01 -16.39 -10.48
CA LEU A 883 -39.57 -15.29 -11.28
C LEU A 883 -40.93 -15.61 -11.95
N ALA A 884 -41.38 -16.86 -11.88
CA ALA A 884 -42.67 -17.32 -12.43
C ALA A 884 -43.83 -17.22 -11.42
N LYS A 885 -43.53 -16.96 -10.13
CA LYS A 885 -44.49 -16.48 -9.13
C LYS A 885 -44.48 -14.96 -9.12
#